data_AF-A0AAV9HKJ1-F1
#
_entry.id   AF-A0AAV9HKJ1-F1
#
_cell.length_a   1.000
_cell.length_b   1.000
_cell.length_c   1.000
_cell.angle_alpha   90.00
_cell.angle_beta   90.00
_cell.angle_gamma   90.00
#
_symmetry.space_group_name_H-M   'P 1'
#
loop_
_entity.id
_entity.type
_entity.pdbx_description
1 polymer ?
#
loop_
_entity_poly.entity_id
_entity_poly.type
_entity_poly.pdbx_seq_one_letter_code
_entity_poly.pdbx_strand_id
1 'polypeptide(L)'
;MARITGLLGALALSVGLVDALNTLYLPVCQQIEAKLSPSADVIYPLQALSYADATRHWFLSSSESPSCVVEVATPKDVSEVLKIVGATRTPFAVQSGGHASNPGFSSTIGVHISLGKFDQVTLSADQKTVEVGFGLVWKDVYDVLVPLGLSVVGGRVIGPGVGGFTVGGGFSWKTNQYGLTVDTVVKYNVVLPNGTITSASDTQNQDLFFALKGGMNRFGIVTSAVLKTVPQTDVWGGLRIYPSTSVPALLTAIRQFNEQNTDPKAQIITTVDAGQLGTTTMTLFFYDGPSKPAIFDLFDGVVALSSSTGRSSFTDYLLKFPSYIVTNLRGRFASISTSAFTDGYLAAIKNQSDALGLLPKTLNSGTMLSWQIEPFTDYGTHATDSAYPHSDSPLPLNLYFAWASPYDDEYWVGAMKQALAQLKQVAIDEGIYRETYTSYPNYALGDSTAEEVYGANTARLRAIRKKIDPARVMDLAGGQPFLCPFFKKKMLYLPSKTPHSLPHDPFKACVIPRPIGWISTTSPSGQHNLAPFSQFTNLTFDPPYVMLAANQSASTGARKDTVVNIESTRKFVWNLATYDLRHAVNASAQQLPYGTDEFVVAGLKKQFSTLLQGDEENPVPMVEQSPVKFECEYHSTLRLPGNGRLGSVDVVIGRVVGVHIADWAIDRESGKLDVKKTRPIARCGYFDYAVLGETFEMVIPGLDEGLLAGLEGSPGKVERWEKNLGKKERAKL
;
A
#
# COMPACT_ATOMS: atom_id res chain seq x y z
N MET A 1 -28.86 -11.53 25.27
CA MET A 1 -28.27 -10.33 25.90
C MET A 1 -26.75 -10.21 25.69
N ALA A 2 -25.95 -11.28 25.78
CA ALA A 2 -24.48 -11.20 25.63
C ALA A 2 -23.93 -10.78 24.24
N ARG A 3 -24.73 -10.87 23.16
CA ARG A 3 -24.34 -10.39 21.81
C ARG A 3 -24.58 -8.88 21.60
N ILE A 4 -25.41 -8.23 22.42
CA ILE A 4 -25.75 -6.81 22.28
C ILE A 4 -24.77 -5.93 23.08
N THR A 5 -24.27 -6.41 24.21
CA THR A 5 -23.23 -5.74 25.00
C THR A 5 -21.85 -5.73 24.30
N GLY A 6 -21.54 -6.75 23.50
CA GLY A 6 -20.32 -6.77 22.67
C GLY A 6 -20.33 -5.74 21.53
N LEU A 7 -21.49 -5.48 20.92
CA LEU A 7 -21.64 -4.47 19.86
C LEU A 7 -21.53 -3.04 20.42
N LEU A 8 -22.12 -2.77 21.58
CA LEU A 8 -22.04 -1.46 22.26
C LEU A 8 -20.62 -1.17 22.77
N GLY A 9 -19.89 -2.18 23.26
CA GLY A 9 -18.48 -2.04 23.65
C GLY A 9 -17.55 -1.77 22.47
N ALA A 10 -17.77 -2.43 21.32
CA ALA A 10 -17.00 -2.18 20.10
C ALA A 10 -17.30 -0.80 19.49
N LEU A 11 -18.56 -0.33 19.55
CA LEU A 11 -18.92 1.03 19.14
C LEU A 11 -18.25 2.08 20.02
N ALA A 12 -18.30 1.93 21.35
CA ALA A 12 -17.67 2.86 22.29
C ALA A 12 -16.14 2.92 22.16
N LEU A 13 -15.48 1.77 21.92
CA LEU A 13 -14.05 1.72 21.61
C LEU A 13 -13.71 2.38 20.28
N SER A 14 -14.57 2.24 19.26
CA SER A 14 -14.36 2.88 17.94
C SER A 14 -14.54 4.39 17.99
N VAL A 15 -15.52 4.91 18.74
CA VAL A 15 -15.73 6.34 18.95
C VAL A 15 -14.57 6.94 19.75
N GLY A 16 -14.13 6.29 20.83
CA GLY A 16 -12.97 6.74 21.62
C GLY A 16 -11.64 6.72 20.86
N LEU A 17 -11.46 5.80 19.90
CA LEU A 17 -10.26 5.75 19.04
C LEU A 17 -10.27 6.86 17.97
N VAL A 18 -11.46 7.18 17.43
CA VAL A 18 -11.63 8.28 16.46
C VAL A 18 -11.41 9.64 17.13
N ASP A 19 -11.91 9.84 18.36
CA ASP A 19 -11.64 11.05 19.15
C ASP A 19 -10.15 11.19 19.54
N ALA A 20 -9.49 10.08 19.89
CA ALA A 20 -8.04 10.05 20.18
C ALA A 20 -7.16 10.29 18.93
N LEU A 21 -7.60 9.88 17.74
CA LEU A 21 -6.90 10.13 16.48
C LEU A 21 -7.15 11.56 15.97
N ASN A 22 -8.36 12.09 16.13
CA ASN A 22 -8.67 13.48 15.79
C ASN A 22 -7.87 14.48 16.63
N THR A 23 -7.59 14.14 17.90
CA THR A 23 -6.76 14.96 18.79
C THR A 23 -5.26 14.83 18.52
N LEU A 24 -4.79 13.76 17.87
CA LEU A 24 -3.36 13.53 17.61
C LEU A 24 -2.73 14.59 16.70
N TYR A 25 -3.45 15.03 15.66
CA TYR A 25 -2.92 16.00 14.68
C TYR A 25 -3.44 17.42 14.87
N LEU A 26 -4.26 17.67 15.91
CA LEU A 26 -4.75 19.01 16.23
C LEU A 26 -3.63 20.06 16.39
N PRO A 27 -2.49 19.76 17.07
CA PRO A 27 -1.38 20.71 17.15
C PRO A 27 -0.78 21.06 15.79
N VAL A 28 -0.80 20.12 14.83
CA VAL A 28 -0.30 20.34 13.47
C VAL A 28 -1.24 21.26 12.70
N CYS A 29 -2.56 21.06 12.83
CA CYS A 29 -3.57 21.95 12.24
C CYS A 29 -3.41 23.40 12.75
N GLN A 30 -3.21 23.58 14.05
CA GLN A 30 -2.98 24.91 14.65
C GLN A 30 -1.67 25.55 14.15
N GLN A 31 -0.61 24.75 13.99
CA GLN A 31 0.65 25.22 13.41
C GLN A 31 0.48 25.68 11.96
N ILE A 32 -0.33 24.97 11.18
CA ILE A 32 -0.67 25.34 9.80
C ILE A 32 -1.44 26.65 9.81
N GLU A 33 -2.54 26.73 10.56
CA GLU A 33 -3.42 27.91 10.65
C GLU A 33 -2.64 29.21 10.90
N ALA A 34 -1.65 29.16 11.80
CA ALA A 34 -0.80 30.31 12.13
C ALA A 34 0.14 30.79 11.01
N LYS A 35 0.28 30.03 9.91
CA LYS A 35 1.17 30.33 8.77
C LYS A 35 0.43 30.66 7.48
N LEU A 36 -0.88 30.43 7.43
CA LEU A 36 -1.67 30.64 6.23
C LEU A 36 -1.92 32.13 5.95
N SER A 37 -2.21 32.43 4.69
CA SER A 37 -2.66 33.74 4.25
C SER A 37 -4.05 34.07 4.81
N PRO A 38 -4.43 35.37 4.89
CA PRO A 38 -5.77 35.78 5.35
C PRO A 38 -6.93 35.28 4.49
N SER A 39 -6.65 34.82 3.27
CA SER A 39 -7.67 34.30 2.34
C SER A 39 -7.87 32.79 2.46
N ALA A 40 -6.98 32.09 3.16
CA ALA A 40 -7.13 30.67 3.47
C ALA A 40 -8.03 30.47 4.70
N ASP A 41 -8.50 29.24 4.92
CA ASP A 41 -9.32 28.90 6.09
C ASP A 41 -8.95 27.51 6.63
N VAL A 42 -9.23 27.28 7.92
CA VAL A 42 -9.06 25.98 8.58
C VAL A 42 -10.36 25.57 9.26
N ILE A 43 -10.94 24.48 8.79
CA ILE A 43 -12.22 23.96 9.25
C ILE A 43 -11.98 22.75 10.15
N TYR A 44 -12.52 22.81 11.37
CA TYR A 44 -12.40 21.78 12.40
C TYR A 44 -13.71 20.99 12.56
N PRO A 45 -13.65 19.75 13.10
CA PRO A 45 -14.84 18.90 13.28
C PRO A 45 -15.99 19.54 14.09
N LEU A 46 -15.68 20.46 15.00
CA LEU A 46 -16.70 21.18 15.80
C LEU A 46 -17.56 22.14 14.96
N GLN A 47 -17.09 22.54 13.77
CA GLN A 47 -17.85 23.34 12.80
C GLN A 47 -18.69 22.41 11.91
N ALA A 48 -19.63 21.68 12.53
CA ALA A 48 -20.25 20.48 11.96
C ALA A 48 -20.77 20.60 10.51
N LEU A 49 -21.42 21.71 10.15
CA LEU A 49 -21.98 21.90 8.80
C LEU A 49 -20.89 22.12 7.75
N SER A 50 -20.02 23.13 7.94
CA SER A 50 -18.94 23.40 6.99
C SER A 50 -17.94 22.25 6.92
N TYR A 51 -17.71 21.54 8.02
CA TYR A 51 -16.86 20.36 8.05
C TYR A 51 -17.46 19.19 7.24
N ALA A 52 -18.77 18.94 7.36
CA ALA A 52 -19.44 17.90 6.59
C ALA A 52 -19.37 18.18 5.07
N ASP A 53 -19.55 19.43 4.67
CA ASP A 53 -19.45 19.84 3.27
C ASP A 53 -18.00 19.75 2.76
N ALA A 54 -17.03 20.22 3.54
CA ALA A 54 -15.61 20.24 3.18
C ALA A 54 -14.96 18.84 3.13
N THR A 55 -15.56 17.83 3.76
CA THR A 55 -15.08 16.43 3.74
C THR A 55 -15.87 15.53 2.78
N ARG A 56 -16.90 16.09 2.12
CA ARG A 56 -17.79 15.33 1.24
C ARG A 56 -17.06 14.85 -0.01
N HIS A 57 -17.30 13.58 -0.32
CA HIS A 57 -16.86 12.95 -1.56
C HIS A 57 -18.06 12.42 -2.36
N TRP A 58 -17.82 12.13 -3.63
CA TRP A 58 -18.83 11.57 -4.52
C TRP A 58 -19.39 10.23 -4.01
N PHE A 59 -18.48 9.31 -3.63
CA PHE A 59 -18.83 8.08 -2.92
C PHE A 59 -18.54 8.22 -1.42
N LEU A 60 -19.47 7.78 -0.58
CA LEU A 60 -19.32 7.79 0.88
C LEU A 60 -18.14 6.92 1.35
N SER A 61 -17.81 5.86 0.62
CA SER A 61 -16.66 5.01 0.90
C SER A 61 -15.32 5.73 0.73
N SER A 62 -15.29 6.89 0.07
CA SER A 62 -14.09 7.70 -0.10
C SER A 62 -13.92 8.77 0.98
N SER A 63 -14.95 9.11 1.75
CA SER A 63 -14.83 10.10 2.82
C SER A 63 -14.13 9.49 4.05
N GLU A 64 -13.19 10.23 4.63
CA GLU A 64 -12.61 9.98 5.96
C GLU A 64 -12.78 11.26 6.81
N SER A 65 -12.60 11.14 8.12
CA SER A 65 -12.68 12.25 9.08
C SER A 65 -11.28 12.80 9.39
N PRO A 66 -10.82 13.88 8.76
CA PRO A 66 -9.54 14.52 9.09
C PRO A 66 -9.57 15.30 10.41
N SER A 67 -8.41 15.54 11.01
CA SER A 67 -8.28 16.46 12.16
C SER A 67 -8.65 17.90 11.81
N CYS A 68 -8.40 18.32 10.56
CA CYS A 68 -8.84 19.60 10.01
C CYS A 68 -8.88 19.55 8.48
N VAL A 69 -9.71 20.40 7.88
CA VAL A 69 -9.65 20.73 6.45
C VAL A 69 -9.00 22.11 6.30
N VAL A 70 -7.98 22.20 5.46
CA VAL A 70 -7.24 23.42 5.15
C VAL A 70 -7.62 23.86 3.75
N GLU A 71 -8.38 24.94 3.65
CA GLU A 71 -8.75 25.57 2.39
C GLU A 71 -7.67 26.56 1.96
N VAL A 72 -6.72 26.07 1.17
CA VAL A 72 -5.58 26.87 0.67
C VAL A 72 -6.04 27.84 -0.42
N ALA A 73 -5.61 29.10 -0.35
CA ALA A 73 -6.01 30.14 -1.30
C ALA A 73 -4.87 30.57 -2.25
N THR A 74 -3.62 30.29 -1.89
CA THR A 74 -2.44 30.69 -2.66
C THR A 74 -1.42 29.54 -2.76
N PRO A 75 -0.53 29.53 -3.76
CA PRO A 75 0.56 28.55 -3.82
C PRO A 75 1.50 28.63 -2.60
N LYS A 76 1.57 29.79 -1.94
CA LYS A 76 2.33 29.96 -0.70
C LYS A 76 1.71 29.19 0.46
N ASP A 77 0.38 29.20 0.57
CA ASP A 77 -0.34 28.40 1.58
C ASP A 77 -0.03 26.91 1.43
N VAL A 78 -0.11 26.40 0.19
CA VAL A 78 0.25 25.02 -0.15
C VAL A 78 1.70 24.71 0.25
N SER A 79 2.63 25.63 -0.03
CA SER A 79 4.05 25.49 0.34
C SER A 79 4.22 25.35 1.86
N GLU A 80 3.57 26.22 2.65
CA GLU A 80 3.68 26.15 4.11
C GLU A 80 3.07 24.86 4.67
N VAL A 81 1.91 24.44 4.14
CA VAL A 81 1.30 23.16 4.52
C VAL A 81 2.25 21.99 4.23
N LEU A 82 2.81 21.90 3.02
CA LEU A 82 3.73 20.81 2.62
C LEU A 82 4.98 20.75 3.49
N LYS A 83 5.56 21.90 3.85
CA LYS A 83 6.71 21.97 4.77
C LYS A 83 6.35 21.44 6.15
N ILE A 84 5.19 21.86 6.69
CA ILE A 84 4.75 21.45 8.03
C ILE A 84 4.46 19.96 8.05
N VAL A 85 3.60 19.44 7.17
CA VAL A 85 3.27 18.00 7.15
C VAL A 85 4.49 17.14 6.83
N GLY A 86 5.42 17.64 6.01
CA GLY A 86 6.70 16.98 5.73
C GLY A 86 7.61 16.90 6.95
N ALA A 87 7.67 17.96 7.77
CA ALA A 87 8.47 18.00 9.00
C ALA A 87 7.85 17.17 10.12
N THR A 88 6.52 17.23 10.29
CA THR A 88 5.79 16.48 11.33
C THR A 88 5.45 15.06 10.91
N ARG A 89 5.73 14.69 9.66
CA ARG A 89 5.35 13.41 9.03
C ARG A 89 3.85 13.11 9.15
N THR A 90 3.02 14.15 9.09
CA THR A 90 1.57 14.04 9.23
C THR A 90 0.94 13.50 7.93
N PRO A 91 0.09 12.45 7.98
CA PRO A 91 -0.67 12.02 6.83
C PRO A 91 -1.54 13.16 6.30
N PHE A 92 -1.62 13.31 4.99
CA PHE A 92 -2.47 14.33 4.38
C PHE A 92 -3.21 13.80 3.15
N ALA A 93 -4.16 14.57 2.65
CA ALA A 93 -4.79 14.32 1.37
C ALA A 93 -5.06 15.62 0.63
N VAL A 94 -5.26 15.53 -0.68
CA VAL A 94 -5.52 16.68 -1.55
C VAL A 94 -6.85 16.45 -2.26
N GLN A 95 -7.77 17.38 -2.08
CA GLN A 95 -9.08 17.34 -2.71
C GLN A 95 -9.25 18.51 -3.69
N SER A 96 -9.60 18.14 -4.93
CA SER A 96 -10.21 19.01 -5.94
C SER A 96 -11.74 18.79 -5.85
N GLY A 97 -12.38 18.20 -6.87
CA GLY A 97 -13.82 17.91 -6.86
C GLY A 97 -14.28 16.65 -6.10
N GLY A 98 -13.44 16.01 -5.28
CA GLY A 98 -13.86 14.89 -4.41
C GLY A 98 -14.34 13.60 -5.11
N HIS A 99 -13.94 13.37 -6.36
CA HIS A 99 -14.48 12.30 -7.21
C HIS A 99 -13.67 10.98 -7.22
N ALA A 100 -12.57 10.92 -6.47
CA ALA A 100 -11.78 9.70 -6.36
C ALA A 100 -12.58 8.60 -5.64
N SER A 101 -12.64 7.40 -6.21
CA SER A 101 -13.40 6.30 -5.62
C SER A 101 -12.61 5.48 -4.60
N ASN A 102 -11.28 5.62 -4.56
CA ASN A 102 -10.44 4.87 -3.64
C ASN A 102 -10.38 5.56 -2.26
N PRO A 103 -10.61 4.85 -1.14
CA PRO A 103 -10.52 5.43 0.19
C PRO A 103 -9.09 5.89 0.46
N GLY A 104 -8.96 7.05 1.09
CA GLY A 104 -7.66 7.60 1.40
C GLY A 104 -6.88 8.09 0.17
N PHE A 105 -7.52 8.38 -0.98
CA PHE A 105 -6.85 9.00 -2.13
C PHE A 105 -6.94 10.52 -2.10
N SER A 106 -8.13 11.04 -1.86
CA SER A 106 -8.43 12.46 -1.66
C SER A 106 -8.98 12.75 -0.26
N SER A 107 -8.87 11.78 0.65
CA SER A 107 -9.28 11.88 2.05
C SER A 107 -8.20 11.32 2.99
N THR A 108 -8.27 11.68 4.27
CA THR A 108 -7.30 11.28 5.28
C THR A 108 -7.89 11.39 6.67
N ILE A 109 -7.21 10.82 7.66
CA ILE A 109 -7.43 11.10 9.09
C ILE A 109 -6.55 12.23 9.63
N GLY A 110 -5.56 12.70 8.86
CA GLY A 110 -4.66 13.78 9.25
C GLY A 110 -5.12 15.13 8.71
N VAL A 111 -4.30 15.78 7.88
CA VAL A 111 -4.61 17.11 7.31
C VAL A 111 -5.23 16.97 5.92
N HIS A 112 -6.46 17.45 5.75
CA HIS A 112 -7.12 17.45 4.46
C HIS A 112 -6.90 18.80 3.77
N ILE A 113 -6.21 18.83 2.62
CA ILE A 113 -5.97 20.05 1.85
C ILE A 113 -7.04 20.20 0.76
N SER A 114 -7.89 21.21 0.88
CA SER A 114 -8.89 21.56 -0.13
C SER A 114 -8.34 22.61 -1.08
N LEU A 115 -8.40 22.35 -2.39
CA LEU A 115 -8.01 23.29 -3.44
C LEU A 115 -9.14 24.23 -3.87
N GLY A 116 -10.30 24.20 -3.18
CA GLY A 116 -11.54 24.87 -3.63
C GLY A 116 -11.41 26.36 -3.94
N LYS A 117 -10.44 27.07 -3.32
CA LYS A 117 -10.19 28.49 -3.56
C LYS A 117 -9.31 28.80 -4.78
N PHE A 118 -8.79 27.78 -5.46
CA PHE A 118 -8.19 27.92 -6.80
C PHE A 118 -9.28 27.78 -7.86
N ASP A 119 -10.13 28.80 -7.96
CA ASP A 119 -11.36 28.83 -8.77
C ASP A 119 -11.26 29.71 -10.04
N GLN A 120 -10.07 30.15 -10.39
CA GLN A 120 -9.88 31.08 -11.51
C GLN A 120 -10.06 30.40 -12.88
N VAL A 121 -10.66 31.13 -13.83
CA VAL A 121 -10.69 30.80 -15.26
C VAL A 121 -10.18 32.02 -16.03
N THR A 122 -8.89 32.04 -16.36
CA THR A 122 -8.22 33.20 -16.96
C THR A 122 -7.86 32.93 -18.41
N LEU A 123 -8.62 33.51 -19.34
CA LEU A 123 -8.40 33.37 -20.78
C LEU A 123 -7.21 34.23 -21.22
N SER A 124 -6.36 33.73 -22.13
CA SER A 124 -5.29 34.51 -22.74
C SER A 124 -5.85 35.61 -23.65
N ALA A 125 -5.10 36.68 -23.85
CA ALA A 125 -5.54 37.80 -24.69
C ALA A 125 -5.83 37.38 -26.15
N ASP A 126 -5.10 36.39 -26.66
CA ASP A 126 -5.31 35.80 -28.00
C ASP A 126 -6.34 34.66 -28.02
N GLN A 127 -6.94 34.36 -26.86
CA GLN A 127 -7.94 33.32 -26.62
C GLN A 127 -7.50 31.89 -26.97
N LYS A 128 -6.21 31.63 -27.24
CA LYS A 128 -5.70 30.30 -27.60
C LYS A 128 -5.46 29.38 -26.41
N THR A 129 -5.38 29.95 -25.21
CA THR A 129 -5.16 29.19 -23.97
C THR A 129 -5.98 29.77 -22.83
N VAL A 130 -6.25 28.94 -21.83
CA VAL A 130 -6.94 29.34 -20.60
C VAL A 130 -6.22 28.72 -19.42
N GLU A 131 -5.95 29.53 -18.39
CA GLU A 131 -5.52 29.03 -17.09
C GLU A 131 -6.74 28.69 -16.24
N VAL A 132 -6.83 27.43 -15.80
CA VAL A 132 -7.91 26.92 -14.95
C VAL A 132 -7.37 26.50 -13.58
N GLY A 133 -8.00 26.99 -12.53
CA GLY A 133 -7.72 26.60 -11.16
C GLY A 133 -8.19 25.17 -10.86
N PHE A 134 -7.47 24.46 -9.99
CA PHE A 134 -7.74 23.06 -9.67
C PHE A 134 -8.82 22.88 -8.57
N GLY A 135 -9.39 23.97 -8.05
CA GLY A 135 -10.56 23.96 -7.18
C GLY A 135 -11.88 23.77 -7.92
N LEU A 136 -11.89 24.00 -9.24
CA LEU A 136 -13.11 23.95 -10.06
C LEU A 136 -13.59 22.54 -10.34
N VAL A 137 -14.89 22.42 -10.66
CA VAL A 137 -15.42 21.31 -11.45
C VAL A 137 -15.53 21.71 -12.93
N TRP A 138 -15.57 20.75 -13.83
CA TRP A 138 -15.54 21.04 -15.28
C TRP A 138 -16.68 21.93 -15.77
N LYS A 139 -17.85 21.86 -15.14
CA LYS A 139 -18.98 22.73 -15.48
C LYS A 139 -18.63 24.21 -15.33
N ASP A 140 -17.94 24.58 -14.25
CA ASP A 140 -17.58 25.98 -13.96
C ASP A 140 -16.71 26.57 -15.09
N VAL A 141 -15.79 25.75 -15.62
CA VAL A 141 -14.95 26.14 -16.76
C VAL A 141 -15.78 26.34 -18.03
N TYR A 142 -16.72 25.44 -18.31
CA TYR A 142 -17.56 25.53 -19.51
C TYR A 142 -18.55 26.69 -19.44
N ASP A 143 -19.09 27.01 -18.26
CA ASP A 143 -20.00 28.14 -18.08
C ASP A 143 -19.34 29.48 -18.45
N VAL A 144 -18.01 29.59 -18.31
CA VAL A 144 -17.23 30.76 -18.74
C VAL A 144 -16.90 30.73 -20.23
N LEU A 145 -16.46 29.57 -20.76
CA LEU A 145 -15.89 29.49 -22.11
C LEU A 145 -16.95 29.33 -23.21
N VAL A 146 -18.00 28.55 -22.98
CA VAL A 146 -19.01 28.23 -24.00
C VAL A 146 -19.72 29.48 -24.54
N PRO A 147 -20.09 30.49 -23.71
CA PRO A 147 -20.66 31.75 -24.21
C PRO A 147 -19.72 32.53 -25.15
N LEU A 148 -18.42 32.27 -25.09
CA LEU A 148 -17.40 32.90 -25.94
C LEU A 148 -17.14 32.10 -27.22
N GLY A 149 -17.88 31.01 -27.46
CA GLY A 149 -17.64 30.10 -28.58
C GLY A 149 -16.41 29.21 -28.40
N LEU A 150 -15.95 29.05 -27.15
CA LEU A 150 -14.75 28.30 -26.80
C LEU A 150 -15.07 27.17 -25.82
N SER A 151 -14.18 26.20 -25.76
CA SER A 151 -14.17 25.14 -24.75
C SER A 151 -12.73 24.65 -24.57
N VAL A 152 -12.58 23.59 -23.79
CA VAL A 152 -11.33 22.86 -23.57
C VAL A 152 -11.59 21.36 -23.63
N VAL A 153 -10.54 20.57 -23.78
CA VAL A 153 -10.63 19.11 -23.65
C VAL A 153 -10.75 18.78 -22.17
N GLY A 154 -11.97 18.73 -21.64
CA GLY A 154 -12.26 18.49 -20.22
C GLY A 154 -13.26 17.36 -19.97
N GLY A 155 -13.76 17.27 -18.73
CA GLY A 155 -14.70 16.24 -18.28
C GLY A 155 -16.01 16.19 -19.05
N ARG A 156 -16.59 14.98 -19.12
CA ARG A 156 -17.77 14.63 -19.95
C ARG A 156 -19.12 14.81 -19.26
N VAL A 157 -19.12 14.89 -17.94
CA VAL A 157 -20.32 14.99 -17.08
C VAL A 157 -20.06 15.99 -15.96
N ILE A 158 -21.12 16.41 -15.26
CA ILE A 158 -21.03 17.28 -14.09
C ILE A 158 -20.60 16.47 -12.87
N GLY A 159 -19.73 17.05 -12.04
CA GLY A 159 -19.24 16.45 -10.79
C GLY A 159 -17.72 16.31 -10.71
N PRO A 160 -17.04 15.74 -11.73
CA PRO A 160 -15.59 15.58 -11.68
C PRO A 160 -14.85 16.93 -11.57
N GLY A 161 -13.94 17.00 -10.59
CA GLY A 161 -13.04 18.14 -10.41
C GLY A 161 -11.99 18.24 -11.52
N VAL A 162 -11.60 19.46 -11.88
CA VAL A 162 -10.59 19.75 -12.91
C VAL A 162 -9.26 19.09 -12.57
N GLY A 163 -8.82 19.19 -11.31
CA GLY A 163 -7.48 18.80 -10.92
C GLY A 163 -7.19 17.31 -11.09
N GLY A 164 -7.85 16.46 -10.30
CA GLY A 164 -7.64 15.02 -10.33
C GLY A 164 -7.89 14.40 -11.71
N PHE A 165 -8.94 14.85 -12.40
CA PHE A 165 -9.24 14.41 -13.76
C PHE A 165 -8.08 14.71 -14.72
N THR A 166 -7.55 15.94 -14.68
CA THR A 166 -6.47 16.40 -15.56
C THR A 166 -5.16 15.64 -15.30
N VAL A 167 -4.72 15.52 -14.06
CA VAL A 167 -3.42 14.87 -13.75
C VAL A 167 -3.45 13.34 -13.84
N GLY A 168 -4.63 12.75 -14.09
CA GLY A 168 -4.80 11.32 -14.34
C GLY A 168 -4.98 10.95 -15.82
N GLY A 169 -5.01 11.91 -16.74
CA GLY A 169 -5.15 11.71 -18.19
C GLY A 169 -6.28 12.55 -18.80
N GLY A 170 -7.53 12.15 -18.56
CA GLY A 170 -8.72 12.94 -18.90
C GLY A 170 -9.38 12.60 -20.24
N PHE A 171 -10.25 11.59 -20.25
CA PHE A 171 -11.12 11.30 -21.40
C PHE A 171 -12.25 12.32 -21.53
N SER A 172 -12.31 12.98 -22.68
CA SER A 172 -13.25 14.05 -23.03
C SER A 172 -14.18 13.65 -24.19
N TRP A 173 -15.29 14.39 -24.34
CA TRP A 173 -16.12 14.34 -25.55
C TRP A 173 -15.40 14.80 -26.81
N LYS A 174 -14.23 15.43 -26.66
CA LYS A 174 -13.39 15.87 -27.78
C LYS A 174 -12.10 15.05 -27.93
N THR A 175 -11.99 13.89 -27.27
CA THR A 175 -10.78 13.04 -27.29
C THR A 175 -10.34 12.68 -28.71
N ASN A 176 -11.28 12.22 -29.53
CA ASN A 176 -10.99 11.86 -30.93
C ASN A 176 -10.50 13.04 -31.79
N GLN A 177 -10.74 14.29 -31.38
CA GLN A 177 -10.37 15.49 -32.14
C GLN A 177 -9.03 16.09 -31.72
N TYR A 178 -8.63 15.90 -30.44
CA TYR A 178 -7.52 16.65 -29.85
C TYR A 178 -6.66 15.85 -28.85
N GLY A 179 -6.92 14.56 -28.64
CA GLY A 179 -6.25 13.75 -27.62
C GLY A 179 -6.90 13.87 -26.23
N LEU A 180 -6.23 13.34 -25.21
CA LEU A 180 -6.67 13.44 -23.82
C LEU A 180 -6.46 14.86 -23.29
N THR A 181 -7.07 15.19 -22.15
CA THR A 181 -6.85 16.49 -21.50
C THR A 181 -5.37 16.79 -21.30
N VAL A 182 -4.58 15.80 -20.85
CA VAL A 182 -3.13 15.93 -20.66
C VAL A 182 -2.37 16.35 -21.93
N ASP A 183 -2.85 16.01 -23.13
CA ASP A 183 -2.20 16.37 -24.40
C ASP A 183 -2.42 17.84 -24.77
N THR A 184 -3.46 18.44 -24.19
CA THR A 184 -3.80 19.86 -24.40
C THR A 184 -3.24 20.79 -23.35
N VAL A 185 -2.66 20.24 -22.27
CA VAL A 185 -1.99 21.05 -21.24
C VAL A 185 -0.70 21.64 -21.83
N VAL A 186 -0.52 22.94 -21.63
CA VAL A 186 0.67 23.71 -22.02
C VAL A 186 1.61 23.88 -20.82
N LYS A 187 1.05 24.05 -19.62
CA LYS A 187 1.81 24.32 -18.39
C LYS A 187 1.02 23.91 -17.16
N TYR A 188 1.70 23.33 -16.18
CA TYR A 188 1.19 23.20 -14.81
C TYR A 188 1.87 24.19 -13.88
N ASN A 189 1.10 24.82 -12.99
CA ASN A 189 1.62 25.56 -11.84
C ASN A 189 1.52 24.63 -10.62
N VAL A 190 2.66 24.36 -9.97
CA VAL A 190 2.79 23.26 -9.00
C VAL A 190 3.68 23.64 -7.83
N VAL A 191 3.31 23.15 -6.64
CA VAL A 191 4.13 23.25 -5.44
C VAL A 191 4.75 21.89 -5.15
N LEU A 192 6.07 21.85 -5.14
CA LEU A 192 6.86 20.65 -4.91
C LEU A 192 6.84 20.22 -3.43
N PRO A 193 7.21 18.97 -3.12
CA PRO A 193 7.07 18.41 -1.77
C PRO A 193 7.95 19.10 -0.71
N ASN A 194 9.01 19.79 -1.14
CA ASN A 194 9.85 20.63 -0.28
C ASN A 194 9.31 22.07 -0.09
N GLY A 195 8.14 22.38 -0.66
CA GLY A 195 7.52 23.71 -0.66
C GLY A 195 7.99 24.66 -1.77
N THR A 196 8.82 24.21 -2.72
CA THR A 196 9.21 25.05 -3.87
C THR A 196 8.02 25.25 -4.81
N ILE A 197 7.64 26.51 -5.07
CA ILE A 197 6.62 26.88 -6.05
C ILE A 197 7.30 27.01 -7.43
N THR A 198 6.80 26.28 -8.42
CA THR A 198 7.39 26.26 -9.78
C THR A 198 6.31 25.97 -10.83
N SER A 199 6.71 25.98 -12.10
CA SER A 199 5.93 25.50 -13.22
C SER A 199 6.59 24.33 -13.93
N ALA A 200 5.80 23.54 -14.65
CA ALA A 200 6.27 22.47 -15.54
C ALA A 200 5.62 22.60 -16.93
N SER A 201 6.41 22.54 -17.98
CA SER A 201 6.02 22.63 -19.40
C SER A 201 7.04 21.91 -20.29
N ASP A 202 6.80 21.90 -21.60
CA ASP A 202 7.75 21.35 -22.60
C ASP A 202 9.09 22.10 -22.65
N THR A 203 9.19 23.28 -22.04
CA THR A 203 10.43 24.09 -22.03
C THR A 203 11.00 24.29 -20.62
N GLN A 204 10.32 23.83 -19.58
CA GLN A 204 10.71 24.03 -18.18
C GLN A 204 10.31 22.83 -17.34
N ASN A 205 11.26 22.22 -16.63
CA ASN A 205 11.00 21.02 -15.80
C ASN A 205 10.28 19.89 -16.57
N GLN A 206 10.77 19.55 -17.77
CA GLN A 206 10.16 18.58 -18.69
C GLN A 206 9.88 17.21 -18.04
N ASP A 207 10.79 16.70 -17.22
CA ASP A 207 10.59 15.45 -16.46
C ASP A 207 9.37 15.53 -15.52
N LEU A 208 9.21 16.66 -14.82
CA LEU A 208 8.04 16.89 -13.97
C LEU A 208 6.77 17.06 -14.82
N PHE A 209 6.88 17.70 -15.99
CA PHE A 209 5.76 17.87 -16.90
C PHE A 209 5.23 16.51 -17.39
N PHE A 210 6.12 15.63 -17.84
CA PHE A 210 5.81 14.23 -18.15
C PHE A 210 5.13 13.54 -16.96
N ALA A 211 5.69 13.66 -15.76
CA ALA A 211 5.19 12.98 -14.57
C ALA A 211 3.79 13.45 -14.15
N LEU A 212 3.47 14.73 -14.29
CA LEU A 212 2.15 15.28 -13.97
C LEU A 212 1.06 14.89 -14.98
N LYS A 213 1.43 14.44 -16.18
CA LYS A 213 0.53 13.97 -17.23
C LYS A 213 0.16 12.50 -17.04
N GLY A 214 -0.53 12.20 -15.94
CA GLY A 214 -1.00 10.85 -15.59
C GLY A 214 -0.52 10.36 -14.22
N GLY A 215 0.53 10.97 -13.65
CA GLY A 215 1.14 10.54 -12.38
C GLY A 215 0.40 10.93 -11.11
N MET A 216 -0.83 11.47 -11.22
CA MET A 216 -1.70 11.82 -10.10
C MET A 216 -1.01 12.82 -9.13
N ASN A 217 -1.24 12.69 -7.83
CA ASN A 217 -0.73 13.60 -6.79
C ASN A 217 0.68 13.26 -6.28
N ARG A 218 1.49 12.52 -7.04
CA ARG A 218 2.75 11.94 -6.53
C ARG A 218 3.99 12.84 -6.65
N PHE A 219 3.88 13.94 -7.37
CA PHE A 219 5.03 14.80 -7.73
C PHE A 219 4.91 16.23 -7.19
N GLY A 220 3.85 16.53 -6.44
CA GLY A 220 3.55 17.84 -5.89
C GLY A 220 2.04 18.11 -5.91
N ILE A 221 1.66 19.30 -5.48
CA ILE A 221 0.27 19.78 -5.50
C ILE A 221 0.16 20.80 -6.64
N VAL A 222 -0.57 20.44 -7.69
CA VAL A 222 -0.86 21.33 -8.82
C VAL A 222 -2.01 22.26 -8.42
N THR A 223 -1.79 23.56 -8.57
CA THR A 223 -2.77 24.60 -8.20
C THR A 223 -3.60 25.06 -9.39
N SER A 224 -3.02 25.05 -10.60
CA SER A 224 -3.70 25.38 -11.85
C SER A 224 -2.97 24.78 -13.06
N ALA A 225 -3.67 24.70 -14.19
CA ALA A 225 -3.11 24.31 -15.47
C ALA A 225 -3.50 25.31 -16.56
N VAL A 226 -2.58 25.56 -17.50
CA VAL A 226 -2.86 26.26 -18.75
C VAL A 226 -3.20 25.23 -19.81
N LEU A 227 -4.40 25.30 -20.35
CA LEU A 227 -4.94 24.39 -21.38
C LEU A 227 -5.08 25.13 -22.72
N LYS A 228 -4.92 24.42 -23.83
CA LYS A 228 -5.33 24.92 -25.15
C LYS A 228 -6.86 25.05 -25.21
N THR A 229 -7.34 26.17 -25.74
CA THR A 229 -8.76 26.32 -26.05
C THR A 229 -9.08 25.69 -27.39
N VAL A 230 -10.33 25.27 -27.56
CA VAL A 230 -10.87 24.71 -28.80
C VAL A 230 -12.21 25.39 -29.13
N PRO A 231 -12.60 25.48 -30.41
CA PRO A 231 -13.90 26.00 -30.77
C PRO A 231 -15.05 25.18 -30.17
N GLN A 232 -16.12 25.87 -29.80
CA GLN A 232 -17.36 25.26 -29.33
C GLN A 232 -18.58 25.92 -29.96
N THR A 233 -19.43 25.10 -30.57
CA THR A 233 -20.76 25.47 -31.03
C THR A 233 -21.82 24.70 -30.24
N ASP A 234 -23.08 24.82 -30.64
CA ASP A 234 -24.10 23.84 -30.26
C ASP A 234 -23.68 22.43 -30.63
N VAL A 235 -24.17 21.47 -29.86
CA VAL A 235 -23.92 20.04 -30.01
C VAL A 235 -25.24 19.32 -30.28
N TRP A 236 -25.16 18.14 -30.90
CA TRP A 236 -26.28 17.23 -31.04
C TRP A 236 -26.01 16.02 -30.18
N GLY A 237 -26.98 15.65 -29.35
CA GLY A 237 -26.79 14.53 -28.44
C GLY A 237 -27.80 14.47 -27.33
N GLY A 238 -27.63 13.47 -26.46
CA GLY A 238 -28.45 13.25 -25.28
C GLY A 238 -28.41 11.78 -24.86
N LEU A 239 -29.36 11.41 -24.03
CA LEU A 239 -29.47 10.06 -23.46
C LEU A 239 -30.59 9.29 -24.15
N ARG A 240 -30.32 8.04 -24.55
CA ARG A 240 -31.35 7.06 -24.90
C ARG A 240 -31.30 5.89 -23.93
N ILE A 241 -32.44 5.48 -23.38
CA ILE A 241 -32.56 4.31 -22.49
C ILE A 241 -33.23 3.18 -23.25
N TYR A 242 -32.70 1.97 -23.17
CA TYR A 242 -33.13 0.81 -23.93
C TYR A 242 -33.57 -0.33 -23.02
N PRO A 243 -34.66 -1.04 -23.37
CA PRO A 243 -35.11 -2.20 -22.62
C PRO A 243 -34.20 -3.40 -22.87
N SER A 244 -34.30 -4.42 -22.02
CA SER A 244 -33.52 -5.67 -22.14
C SER A 244 -33.69 -6.37 -23.49
N THR A 245 -34.86 -6.25 -24.12
CA THR A 245 -35.18 -6.82 -25.44
C THR A 245 -34.40 -6.17 -26.59
N SER A 246 -33.97 -4.91 -26.45
CA SER A 246 -33.21 -4.19 -27.48
C SER A 246 -31.70 -4.39 -27.36
N VAL A 247 -31.21 -4.96 -26.24
CA VAL A 247 -29.78 -5.08 -25.95
C VAL A 247 -29.01 -5.82 -27.05
N PRO A 248 -29.47 -6.95 -27.62
CA PRO A 248 -28.73 -7.63 -28.69
C PRO A 248 -28.53 -6.74 -29.93
N ALA A 249 -29.57 -6.03 -30.37
CA ALA A 249 -29.46 -5.11 -31.51
C ALA A 249 -28.57 -3.91 -31.19
N LEU A 250 -28.59 -3.42 -29.94
CA LEU A 250 -27.74 -2.33 -29.49
C LEU A 250 -26.25 -2.73 -29.48
N LEU A 251 -25.91 -3.92 -28.99
CA LEU A 251 -24.52 -4.41 -29.01
C LEU A 251 -23.97 -4.51 -30.44
N THR A 252 -24.79 -4.98 -31.39
CA THR A 252 -24.43 -4.97 -32.82
C THR A 252 -24.17 -3.54 -33.33
N ALA A 253 -25.03 -2.58 -32.99
CA ALA A 253 -24.86 -1.18 -33.39
C ALA A 253 -23.58 -0.57 -32.78
N ILE A 254 -23.21 -0.93 -31.55
CA ILE A 254 -21.97 -0.48 -30.90
C ILE A 254 -20.73 -1.03 -31.61
N ARG A 255 -20.71 -2.34 -31.92
CA ARG A 255 -19.61 -2.93 -32.69
C ARG A 255 -19.47 -2.24 -34.05
N GLN A 256 -20.58 -2.10 -34.78
CA GLN A 256 -20.59 -1.41 -36.08
C GLN A 256 -20.11 0.04 -35.95
N PHE A 257 -20.51 0.75 -34.90
CA PHE A 257 -20.02 2.10 -34.64
C PHE A 257 -18.51 2.11 -34.40
N ASN A 258 -17.97 1.18 -33.60
CA ASN A 258 -16.52 1.09 -33.37
C ASN A 258 -15.73 0.79 -34.65
N GLU A 259 -16.26 -0.05 -35.54
CA GLU A 259 -15.61 -0.42 -36.80
C GLU A 259 -15.74 0.65 -37.91
N GLN A 260 -16.88 1.34 -37.97
CA GLN A 260 -17.24 2.20 -39.11
C GLN A 260 -17.07 3.69 -38.82
N ASN A 261 -17.00 4.10 -37.55
CA ASN A 261 -16.90 5.53 -37.23
C ASN A 261 -15.52 6.08 -37.61
N THR A 262 -15.48 6.93 -38.62
CA THR A 262 -14.30 7.71 -39.00
C THR A 262 -14.47 9.21 -38.70
N ASP A 263 -15.60 9.61 -38.12
CA ASP A 263 -15.87 11.01 -37.77
C ASP A 263 -15.38 11.29 -36.33
N PRO A 264 -14.31 12.08 -36.14
CA PRO A 264 -13.77 12.34 -34.82
C PRO A 264 -14.72 13.14 -33.92
N LYS A 265 -15.76 13.78 -34.48
CA LYS A 265 -16.75 14.54 -33.71
C LYS A 265 -17.84 13.67 -33.10
N ALA A 266 -18.05 12.46 -33.62
CA ALA A 266 -19.08 11.54 -33.15
C ALA A 266 -18.52 10.61 -32.06
N GLN A 267 -19.19 10.57 -30.92
CA GLN A 267 -18.85 9.70 -29.80
C GLN A 267 -20.12 9.15 -29.13
N ILE A 268 -19.98 7.96 -28.54
CA ILE A 268 -21.00 7.36 -27.70
C ILE A 268 -20.38 6.81 -26.41
N ILE A 269 -21.18 6.72 -25.36
CA ILE A 269 -20.87 5.92 -24.17
C ILE A 269 -22.09 5.06 -23.91
N THR A 270 -21.94 3.74 -23.98
CA THR A 270 -23.03 2.82 -23.62
C THR A 270 -22.76 2.20 -22.27
N THR A 271 -23.67 2.43 -21.33
CA THR A 271 -23.69 1.77 -20.03
C THR A 271 -24.59 0.53 -20.10
N VAL A 272 -24.04 -0.62 -19.74
CA VAL A 272 -24.75 -1.88 -19.53
C VAL A 272 -24.92 -2.08 -18.03
N ASP A 273 -26.15 -2.13 -17.56
CA ASP A 273 -26.50 -2.19 -16.13
C ASP A 273 -27.11 -3.54 -15.74
N ALA A 274 -26.60 -4.11 -14.64
CA ALA A 274 -27.18 -5.30 -14.04
C ALA A 274 -28.50 -4.97 -13.33
N GLY A 275 -29.62 -5.48 -13.86
CA GLY A 275 -30.97 -5.28 -13.32
C GLY A 275 -31.64 -6.59 -12.90
N GLN A 276 -32.45 -6.56 -11.84
CA GLN A 276 -33.23 -7.74 -11.41
C GLN A 276 -34.30 -8.16 -12.41
N LEU A 277 -34.76 -7.22 -13.25
CA LEU A 277 -35.73 -7.47 -14.32
C LEU A 277 -35.03 -7.70 -15.67
N GLY A 278 -33.72 -8.01 -15.64
CA GLY A 278 -32.85 -8.16 -16.80
C GLY A 278 -31.94 -6.95 -17.03
N THR A 279 -30.90 -7.16 -17.84
CA THR A 279 -29.95 -6.11 -18.23
C THR A 279 -30.66 -4.92 -18.88
N THR A 280 -30.46 -3.73 -18.32
CA THR A 280 -30.91 -2.47 -18.92
C THR A 280 -29.71 -1.76 -19.52
N THR A 281 -29.89 -0.99 -20.58
CA THR A 281 -28.79 -0.24 -21.20
C THR A 281 -29.18 1.20 -21.44
N MET A 282 -28.20 2.09 -21.37
CA MET A 282 -28.38 3.49 -21.73
C MET A 282 -27.19 3.94 -22.58
N THR A 283 -27.45 4.73 -23.62
CA THR A 283 -26.38 5.27 -24.48
C THR A 283 -26.43 6.78 -24.48
N LEU A 284 -25.30 7.39 -24.12
CA LEU A 284 -25.04 8.82 -24.30
C LEU A 284 -24.54 9.02 -25.73
N PHE A 285 -25.19 9.90 -26.48
CA PHE A 285 -24.77 10.30 -27.82
C PHE A 285 -24.19 11.71 -27.77
N PHE A 286 -23.03 11.90 -28.40
CA PHE A 286 -22.39 13.20 -28.54
C PHE A 286 -21.91 13.44 -29.97
N TYR A 287 -22.26 14.61 -30.50
CA TYR A 287 -21.67 15.11 -31.73
C TYR A 287 -21.27 16.57 -31.57
N ASP A 288 -20.01 16.89 -31.88
CA ASP A 288 -19.45 18.26 -31.85
C ASP A 288 -19.92 19.09 -33.06
N GLY A 289 -21.23 19.32 -33.11
CA GLY A 289 -21.95 20.08 -34.14
C GLY A 289 -23.46 20.01 -33.92
N PRO A 290 -24.24 20.92 -34.53
CA PRO A 290 -25.66 21.10 -34.19
C PRO A 290 -26.62 20.04 -34.74
N SER A 291 -26.14 19.12 -35.59
CA SER A 291 -26.98 18.20 -36.36
C SER A 291 -26.50 16.75 -36.21
N LYS A 292 -27.45 15.81 -36.19
CA LYS A 292 -27.15 14.38 -36.09
C LYS A 292 -26.24 13.93 -37.25
N PRO A 293 -25.10 13.26 -36.99
CA PRO A 293 -24.28 12.65 -38.03
C PRO A 293 -24.87 11.32 -38.52
N ALA A 294 -24.59 10.97 -39.78
CA ALA A 294 -25.09 9.73 -40.40
C ALA A 294 -24.63 8.45 -39.69
N ILE A 295 -23.46 8.45 -39.03
CA ILE A 295 -22.97 7.30 -38.28
C ILE A 295 -23.91 6.88 -37.13
N PHE A 296 -24.74 7.80 -36.62
CA PHE A 296 -25.75 7.47 -35.61
C PHE A 296 -27.02 6.82 -36.18
N ASP A 297 -27.16 6.69 -37.50
CA ASP A 297 -28.27 5.97 -38.12
C ASP A 297 -28.23 4.46 -37.78
N LEU A 298 -27.06 3.93 -37.42
CA LEU A 298 -26.87 2.58 -36.87
C LEU A 298 -27.78 2.30 -35.66
N PHE A 299 -28.22 3.33 -34.93
CA PHE A 299 -29.02 3.20 -33.72
C PHE A 299 -30.51 3.49 -33.92
N ASP A 300 -30.95 3.96 -35.09
CA ASP A 300 -32.34 4.38 -35.31
C ASP A 300 -33.32 3.21 -35.36
N GLY A 301 -32.86 2.03 -35.79
CA GLY A 301 -33.66 0.80 -35.78
C GLY A 301 -33.78 0.14 -34.40
N VAL A 302 -33.08 0.65 -33.38
CA VAL A 302 -33.08 0.08 -32.03
C VAL A 302 -34.12 0.79 -31.16
N VAL A 303 -35.14 0.06 -30.73
CA VAL A 303 -36.25 0.62 -29.95
C VAL A 303 -35.77 1.06 -28.56
N ALA A 304 -35.87 2.37 -28.29
CA ALA A 304 -35.59 2.98 -26.99
C ALA A 304 -36.89 3.17 -26.18
N LEU A 305 -36.81 3.04 -24.85
CA LEU A 305 -37.88 3.40 -23.91
C LEU A 305 -38.05 4.92 -23.80
N SER A 306 -36.94 5.65 -23.84
CA SER A 306 -36.93 7.11 -23.78
C SER A 306 -35.72 7.68 -24.51
N SER A 307 -35.84 8.93 -24.95
CA SER A 307 -34.78 9.66 -25.64
C SER A 307 -34.83 11.15 -25.30
N SER A 308 -33.67 11.72 -24.99
CA SER A 308 -33.45 13.17 -24.88
C SER A 308 -32.50 13.71 -25.97
N THR A 309 -32.21 12.90 -26.99
CA THR A 309 -31.27 13.28 -28.06
C THR A 309 -31.82 14.43 -28.89
N GLY A 310 -31.02 15.47 -29.07
CA GLY A 310 -31.36 16.62 -29.89
C GLY A 310 -30.27 17.68 -29.83
N ARG A 311 -30.48 18.79 -30.54
CA ARG A 311 -29.60 19.96 -30.49
C ARG A 311 -29.72 20.66 -29.13
N SER A 312 -28.60 21.07 -28.56
CA SER A 312 -28.53 21.95 -27.39
C SER A 312 -27.18 22.66 -27.31
N SER A 313 -27.07 23.67 -26.44
CA SER A 313 -25.76 24.18 -26.04
C SER A 313 -24.94 23.05 -25.38
N PHE A 314 -23.61 23.19 -25.32
CA PHE A 314 -22.76 22.19 -24.67
C PHE A 314 -23.03 22.11 -23.15
N THR A 315 -23.29 23.25 -22.49
CA THR A 315 -23.60 23.28 -21.06
C THR A 315 -24.95 22.64 -20.74
N ASP A 316 -25.99 22.87 -21.56
CA ASP A 316 -27.28 22.19 -21.40
C ASP A 316 -27.19 20.70 -21.68
N TYR A 317 -26.36 20.30 -22.65
CA TYR A 317 -26.10 18.89 -22.94
C TYR A 317 -25.55 18.13 -21.72
N LEU A 318 -24.63 18.74 -20.95
CA LEU A 318 -24.05 18.11 -19.75
C LEU A 318 -25.10 17.85 -18.65
N LEU A 319 -26.19 18.62 -18.61
CA LEU A 319 -27.30 18.45 -17.66
C LEU A 319 -28.24 17.29 -18.03
N LYS A 320 -28.17 16.76 -19.26
CA LYS A 320 -29.03 15.66 -19.71
C LYS A 320 -28.64 14.30 -19.11
N PHE A 321 -27.55 14.24 -18.36
CA PHE A 321 -27.04 13.02 -17.74
C PHE A 321 -27.26 13.02 -16.24
N PRO A 322 -27.86 11.95 -15.69
CA PRO A 322 -28.20 11.90 -14.28
C PRO A 322 -26.97 11.47 -13.46
N SER A 323 -25.90 12.29 -13.48
CA SER A 323 -24.66 11.94 -12.78
C SER A 323 -24.93 11.68 -11.29
N TYR A 324 -25.85 12.41 -10.66
CA TYR A 324 -26.11 12.32 -9.22
C TYR A 324 -26.78 11.03 -8.70
N ILE A 325 -27.17 10.07 -9.55
CA ILE A 325 -27.93 8.85 -9.14
C ILE A 325 -27.24 8.07 -8.03
N VAL A 326 -25.90 8.09 -7.97
CA VAL A 326 -25.11 7.34 -6.97
C VAL A 326 -24.45 8.21 -5.92
N THR A 327 -24.78 9.50 -5.87
CA THR A 327 -24.37 10.36 -4.75
C THR A 327 -24.97 9.80 -3.47
N ASN A 328 -24.14 9.62 -2.44
CA ASN A 328 -24.50 8.98 -1.16
C ASN A 328 -24.54 7.45 -1.16
N LEU A 329 -24.01 6.80 -2.19
CA LEU A 329 -23.67 5.38 -2.12
C LEU A 329 -22.17 5.19 -1.85
N ARG A 330 -21.81 3.96 -1.50
CA ARG A 330 -20.43 3.46 -1.53
C ARG A 330 -20.14 2.99 -2.95
N GLY A 331 -18.89 3.00 -3.39
CA GLY A 331 -18.58 2.54 -4.73
C GLY A 331 -17.12 2.53 -5.12
N ARG A 332 -16.83 1.93 -6.27
CA ARG A 332 -15.51 1.89 -6.92
C ARG A 332 -15.63 2.03 -8.42
N PHE A 333 -14.57 2.58 -9.02
CA PHE A 333 -14.31 2.48 -10.45
C PHE A 333 -13.21 1.44 -10.69
N ALA A 334 -13.29 0.78 -11.84
CA ALA A 334 -12.19 0.03 -12.43
C ALA A 334 -12.19 0.21 -13.95
N SER A 335 -11.07 -0.12 -14.60
CA SER A 335 -10.99 -0.11 -16.05
C SER A 335 -10.14 -1.25 -16.59
N ILE A 336 -10.46 -1.69 -17.80
CA ILE A 336 -9.61 -2.53 -18.64
C ILE A 336 -9.59 -1.96 -20.05
N SER A 337 -8.44 -2.01 -20.70
CA SER A 337 -8.22 -1.49 -22.04
C SER A 337 -8.17 -2.61 -23.06
N THR A 338 -8.74 -2.38 -24.24
CA THR A 338 -8.79 -3.31 -25.38
C THR A 338 -8.53 -2.56 -26.69
N SER A 339 -8.30 -3.27 -27.80
CA SER A 339 -8.15 -2.65 -29.12
C SER A 339 -9.44 -2.53 -29.92
N ALA A 340 -10.49 -3.28 -29.56
CA ALA A 340 -11.76 -3.34 -30.29
C ALA A 340 -12.88 -3.89 -29.38
N PHE A 341 -14.13 -3.65 -29.77
CA PHE A 341 -15.32 -4.26 -29.14
C PHE A 341 -15.97 -5.31 -30.06
N THR A 342 -15.47 -6.53 -29.99
CA THR A 342 -15.97 -7.70 -30.74
C THR A 342 -17.31 -8.21 -30.22
N ASP A 343 -18.04 -8.99 -31.03
CA ASP A 343 -19.33 -9.57 -30.63
C ASP A 343 -19.21 -10.46 -29.38
N GLY A 344 -18.15 -11.28 -29.30
CA GLY A 344 -17.92 -12.18 -28.16
C GLY A 344 -17.56 -11.43 -26.88
N TYR A 345 -16.72 -10.39 -26.96
CA TYR A 345 -16.42 -9.52 -25.83
C TYR A 345 -17.65 -8.76 -25.32
N LEU A 346 -18.46 -8.18 -26.22
CA LEU A 346 -19.72 -7.50 -25.87
C LEU A 346 -20.73 -8.47 -25.25
N ALA A 347 -20.82 -9.71 -25.76
CA ALA A 347 -21.65 -10.75 -25.16
C ALA A 347 -21.16 -11.14 -23.75
N ALA A 348 -19.83 -11.21 -23.53
CA ALA A 348 -19.26 -11.49 -22.21
C ALA A 348 -19.62 -10.40 -21.19
N ILE A 349 -19.58 -9.11 -21.58
CA ILE A 349 -20.03 -7.99 -20.74
C ILE A 349 -21.50 -8.17 -20.36
N LYS A 350 -22.37 -8.44 -21.34
CA LYS A 350 -23.81 -8.68 -21.09
C LYS A 350 -24.03 -9.87 -20.15
N ASN A 351 -23.31 -10.97 -20.35
CA ASN A 351 -23.45 -12.16 -19.52
C ASN A 351 -23.03 -11.90 -18.06
N GLN A 352 -21.98 -11.11 -17.82
CA GLN A 352 -21.61 -10.69 -16.47
C GLN A 352 -22.69 -9.81 -15.84
N SER A 353 -23.26 -8.87 -16.60
CA SER A 353 -24.39 -8.04 -16.16
C SER A 353 -25.59 -8.89 -15.76
N ASP A 354 -26.00 -9.85 -16.59
CA ASP A 354 -27.11 -10.75 -16.28
C ASP A 354 -26.81 -11.60 -15.04
N ALA A 355 -25.61 -12.16 -14.92
CA ALA A 355 -25.20 -12.98 -13.78
C ALA A 355 -25.25 -12.21 -12.45
N LEU A 356 -24.72 -10.98 -12.43
CA LEU A 356 -24.75 -10.13 -11.24
C LEU A 356 -26.14 -9.57 -10.95
N GLY A 357 -26.99 -9.38 -11.97
CA GLY A 357 -28.37 -8.92 -11.82
C GLY A 357 -29.28 -9.93 -11.11
N LEU A 358 -28.98 -11.22 -11.22
CA LEU A 358 -29.72 -12.32 -10.59
C LEU A 358 -29.35 -12.57 -9.12
N LEU A 359 -28.31 -11.92 -8.60
CA LEU A 359 -27.91 -12.09 -7.21
C LEU A 359 -29.00 -11.58 -6.25
N PRO A 360 -29.33 -12.33 -5.17
CA PRO A 360 -30.28 -11.86 -4.18
C PRO A 360 -29.76 -10.60 -3.49
N LYS A 361 -30.40 -9.45 -3.77
CA LYS A 361 -30.06 -8.16 -3.14
C LYS A 361 -30.32 -8.13 -1.62
N THR A 362 -30.94 -9.17 -1.08
CA THR A 362 -31.07 -9.40 0.37
C THR A 362 -29.77 -9.87 1.02
N LEU A 363 -28.83 -10.43 0.24
CA LEU A 363 -27.53 -10.91 0.74
C LEU A 363 -26.45 -9.82 0.63
N ASN A 364 -26.44 -9.05 -0.46
CA ASN A 364 -25.49 -7.96 -0.69
C ASN A 364 -26.18 -6.75 -1.34
N SER A 365 -25.80 -5.56 -0.90
CA SER A 365 -26.50 -4.29 -1.15
C SER A 365 -26.15 -3.59 -2.47
N GLY A 366 -25.88 -4.35 -3.53
CA GLY A 366 -25.50 -3.82 -4.85
C GLY A 366 -26.66 -3.04 -5.50
N THR A 367 -26.44 -1.75 -5.72
CA THR A 367 -27.46 -0.83 -6.25
C THR A 367 -27.27 -0.57 -7.73
N MET A 368 -26.04 -0.29 -8.16
CA MET A 368 -25.66 -0.04 -9.55
C MET A 368 -24.40 -0.83 -9.86
N LEU A 369 -24.48 -1.73 -10.84
CA LEU A 369 -23.35 -2.56 -11.29
C LEU A 369 -23.27 -2.42 -12.80
N SER A 370 -22.37 -1.57 -13.26
CA SER A 370 -22.37 -1.10 -14.65
C SER A 370 -21.04 -1.32 -15.36
N TRP A 371 -21.12 -1.55 -16.66
CA TRP A 371 -20.00 -1.55 -17.59
C TRP A 371 -20.23 -0.48 -18.65
N GLN A 372 -19.30 0.46 -18.78
CA GLN A 372 -19.36 1.54 -19.76
C GLN A 372 -18.40 1.25 -20.91
N ILE A 373 -18.99 1.07 -22.09
CA ILE A 373 -18.32 0.81 -23.36
C ILE A 373 -18.10 2.16 -24.03
N GLU A 374 -16.83 2.47 -24.31
CA GLU A 374 -16.42 3.77 -24.85
C GLU A 374 -15.57 3.58 -26.12
N PRO A 375 -16.21 3.47 -27.31
CA PRO A 375 -15.49 3.41 -28.56
C PRO A 375 -14.90 4.77 -28.90
N PHE A 376 -13.60 4.78 -29.19
CA PHE A 376 -12.86 5.93 -29.69
C PHE A 376 -12.25 5.60 -31.06
N THR A 377 -11.85 6.64 -31.79
CA THR A 377 -11.04 6.51 -33.02
C THR A 377 -9.55 6.58 -32.64
N ASP A 378 -8.66 6.79 -33.61
CA ASP A 378 -7.21 6.83 -33.38
C ASP A 378 -6.72 8.13 -32.70
N TYR A 379 -7.16 8.37 -31.45
CA TYR A 379 -6.86 9.57 -30.67
C TYR A 379 -5.40 9.68 -30.22
N GLY A 380 -4.68 8.55 -30.18
CA GLY A 380 -3.26 8.45 -29.85
C GLY A 380 -2.35 9.15 -30.85
N THR A 381 -2.86 9.51 -32.05
CA THR A 381 -2.17 10.43 -32.98
C THR A 381 -1.93 11.82 -32.41
N HIS A 382 -2.67 12.21 -31.36
CA HIS A 382 -2.48 13.44 -30.61
C HIS A 382 -1.62 13.27 -29.34
N ALA A 383 -1.23 12.03 -29.02
CA ALA A 383 -0.53 11.73 -27.78
C ALA A 383 0.80 12.48 -27.70
N THR A 384 1.07 13.00 -26.51
CA THR A 384 2.30 13.69 -26.16
C THR A 384 3.06 12.91 -25.09
N ASP A 385 4.30 13.31 -24.76
CA ASP A 385 5.07 12.63 -23.71
C ASP A 385 4.34 12.72 -22.37
N SER A 386 3.84 11.58 -21.87
CA SER A 386 2.98 11.51 -20.68
C SER A 386 3.21 10.24 -19.87
N ALA A 387 3.06 10.36 -18.54
CA ALA A 387 3.14 9.23 -17.61
C ALA A 387 2.15 8.11 -17.96
N TYR A 388 0.90 8.46 -18.30
CA TYR A 388 -0.10 7.50 -18.77
C TYR A 388 0.14 7.16 -20.26
N PRO A 389 0.48 5.89 -20.60
CA PRO A 389 0.73 5.51 -21.99
C PRO A 389 -0.58 5.32 -22.76
N HIS A 390 -0.76 6.06 -23.84
CA HIS A 390 -2.01 6.04 -24.62
C HIS A 390 -1.82 6.30 -26.13
N SER A 391 -0.59 6.25 -26.63
CA SER A 391 -0.26 6.46 -28.05
C SER A 391 -0.93 5.47 -29.00
N ASP A 392 -1.25 4.28 -28.49
CA ASP A 392 -1.84 3.19 -29.27
C ASP A 392 -3.39 3.19 -29.22
N SER A 393 -3.98 4.30 -28.76
CA SER A 393 -5.43 4.52 -28.70
C SER A 393 -6.22 3.39 -28.00
N PRO A 394 -5.83 2.94 -26.78
CA PRO A 394 -6.59 1.90 -26.09
C PRO A 394 -8.06 2.29 -25.88
N LEU A 395 -8.97 1.36 -26.13
CA LEU A 395 -10.40 1.52 -25.89
C LEU A 395 -10.74 1.08 -24.45
N PRO A 396 -11.19 2.01 -23.59
CA PRO A 396 -11.49 1.67 -22.22
C PRO A 396 -12.87 1.02 -22.07
N LEU A 397 -12.93 -0.03 -21.28
CA LEU A 397 -14.13 -0.54 -20.65
C LEU A 397 -14.08 -0.19 -19.17
N ASN A 398 -15.02 0.62 -18.72
CA ASN A 398 -15.02 1.15 -17.35
C ASN A 398 -16.13 0.49 -16.52
N LEU A 399 -15.78 -0.01 -15.33
CA LEU A 399 -16.72 -0.63 -14.39
C LEU A 399 -17.09 0.37 -13.29
N TYR A 400 -18.38 0.48 -13.00
CA TYR A 400 -18.94 1.39 -11.99
C TYR A 400 -19.82 0.57 -11.05
N PHE A 401 -19.28 0.13 -9.92
CA PHE A 401 -20.08 -0.58 -8.92
C PHE A 401 -20.36 0.34 -7.73
N ALA A 402 -21.62 0.40 -7.35
CA ALA A 402 -22.10 1.13 -6.19
C ALA A 402 -23.03 0.26 -5.33
N TRP A 403 -22.91 0.40 -4.02
CA TRP A 403 -23.62 -0.38 -3.02
C TRP A 403 -23.92 0.45 -1.77
N ALA A 404 -24.82 -0.02 -0.90
CA ALA A 404 -25.24 0.74 0.28
C ALA A 404 -24.43 0.40 1.55
N SER A 405 -24.20 -0.88 1.81
CA SER A 405 -23.68 -1.39 3.08
C SER A 405 -22.15 -1.37 3.14
N PRO A 406 -21.53 -0.82 4.19
CA PRO A 406 -20.07 -0.90 4.37
C PRO A 406 -19.56 -2.33 4.58
N TYR A 407 -20.43 -3.26 5.00
CA TYR A 407 -20.05 -4.67 5.17
C TYR A 407 -19.82 -5.41 3.84
N ASP A 408 -20.25 -4.82 2.72
CA ASP A 408 -20.09 -5.42 1.39
C ASP A 408 -18.87 -4.89 0.62
N ASP A 409 -18.06 -4.01 1.23
CA ASP A 409 -16.93 -3.36 0.54
C ASP A 409 -15.95 -4.38 -0.07
N GLU A 410 -15.52 -5.37 0.72
CA GLU A 410 -14.60 -6.41 0.24
C GLU A 410 -15.24 -7.30 -0.82
N TYR A 411 -16.53 -7.61 -0.66
CA TYR A 411 -17.28 -8.44 -1.60
C TYR A 411 -17.37 -7.78 -2.98
N TRP A 412 -17.85 -6.53 -3.06
CA TRP A 412 -18.04 -5.85 -4.34
C TRP A 412 -16.72 -5.50 -5.03
N VAL A 413 -15.67 -5.18 -4.27
CA VAL A 413 -14.32 -5.03 -4.82
C VAL A 413 -13.80 -6.36 -5.37
N GLY A 414 -14.03 -7.47 -4.66
CA GLY A 414 -13.69 -8.81 -5.11
C GLY A 414 -14.42 -9.19 -6.40
N ALA A 415 -15.74 -8.96 -6.46
CA ALA A 415 -16.56 -9.21 -7.64
C ALA A 415 -16.10 -8.39 -8.85
N MET A 416 -15.74 -7.11 -8.65
CA MET A 416 -15.19 -6.26 -9.69
C MET A 416 -13.88 -6.79 -10.26
N LYS A 417 -12.95 -7.23 -9.40
CA LYS A 417 -11.68 -7.84 -9.83
C LYS A 417 -11.89 -9.13 -10.61
N GLN A 418 -12.83 -9.97 -10.15
CA GLN A 418 -13.18 -11.20 -10.84
C GLN A 418 -13.76 -10.89 -12.23
N ALA A 419 -14.64 -9.90 -12.33
CA ALA A 419 -15.23 -9.45 -13.59
C ALA A 419 -14.14 -8.98 -14.57
N LEU A 420 -13.20 -8.15 -14.12
CA LEU A 420 -12.05 -7.69 -14.92
C LEU A 420 -11.17 -8.85 -15.38
N ALA A 421 -10.86 -9.81 -14.49
CA ALA A 421 -10.02 -10.95 -14.84
C ALA A 421 -10.66 -11.83 -15.92
N GLN A 422 -11.97 -12.07 -15.82
CA GLN A 422 -12.72 -12.82 -16.84
C GLN A 422 -12.76 -12.07 -18.18
N LEU A 423 -13.07 -10.77 -18.16
CA LEU A 423 -13.08 -9.96 -19.38
C LEU A 423 -11.69 -9.87 -20.01
N LYS A 424 -10.63 -9.75 -19.19
CA LYS A 424 -9.25 -9.81 -19.68
C LYS A 424 -8.98 -11.11 -20.42
N GLN A 425 -9.42 -12.24 -19.88
CA GLN A 425 -9.23 -13.54 -20.54
C GLN A 425 -9.95 -13.60 -21.89
N VAL A 426 -11.22 -13.16 -21.96
CA VAL A 426 -11.96 -13.08 -23.23
C VAL A 426 -11.24 -12.18 -24.24
N ALA A 427 -10.74 -11.03 -23.80
CA ALA A 427 -9.99 -10.12 -24.65
C ALA A 427 -8.68 -10.72 -25.17
N ILE A 428 -7.99 -11.54 -24.37
CA ILE A 428 -6.81 -12.30 -24.79
C ILE A 428 -7.20 -13.36 -25.83
N ASP A 429 -8.24 -14.14 -25.54
CA ASP A 429 -8.70 -15.24 -26.39
C ASP A 429 -9.17 -14.73 -27.77
N GLU A 430 -9.74 -13.53 -27.83
CA GLU A 430 -10.19 -12.89 -29.07
C GLU A 430 -9.12 -11.99 -29.73
N GLY A 431 -7.90 -11.93 -29.17
CA GLY A 431 -6.78 -11.19 -29.75
C GLY A 431 -6.90 -9.66 -29.70
N ILE A 432 -7.73 -9.13 -28.81
CA ILE A 432 -7.99 -7.69 -28.63
C ILE A 432 -7.33 -7.10 -27.37
N TYR A 433 -6.58 -7.91 -26.62
CA TYR A 433 -5.76 -7.47 -25.49
C TYR A 433 -4.27 -7.42 -25.86
N ARG A 434 -3.58 -6.37 -25.42
CA ARG A 434 -2.12 -6.22 -25.55
C ARG A 434 -1.48 -6.13 -24.17
N GLU A 435 -0.32 -6.75 -23.99
CA GLU A 435 0.42 -6.68 -22.71
C GLU A 435 0.86 -5.26 -22.34
N THR A 436 1.00 -4.38 -23.35
CA THR A 436 1.32 -2.96 -23.16
C THR A 436 0.16 -2.14 -22.62
N TYR A 437 -1.07 -2.67 -22.61
CA TYR A 437 -2.23 -1.96 -22.11
C TYR A 437 -2.21 -1.84 -20.59
N THR A 438 -2.34 -0.60 -20.14
CA THR A 438 -2.39 -0.25 -18.72
C THR A 438 -3.81 0.13 -18.28
N SER A 439 -4.03 0.09 -16.98
CA SER A 439 -5.24 0.65 -16.35
C SER A 439 -5.20 2.17 -16.38
N TYR A 440 -6.33 2.79 -16.68
CA TYR A 440 -6.46 4.24 -16.67
C TYR A 440 -6.31 4.79 -15.24
N PRO A 441 -5.36 5.71 -14.95
CA PRO A 441 -5.01 6.13 -13.58
C PRO A 441 -6.18 6.62 -12.75
N ASN A 442 -7.13 7.33 -13.36
CA ASN A 442 -8.30 7.86 -12.66
C ASN A 442 -9.28 6.77 -12.22
N TYR A 443 -9.27 5.60 -12.86
CA TYR A 443 -10.12 4.44 -12.53
C TYR A 443 -9.32 3.23 -12.07
N ALA A 444 -8.01 3.36 -11.85
CA ALA A 444 -7.22 2.26 -11.30
C ALA A 444 -7.71 1.94 -9.87
N LEU A 445 -7.79 0.64 -9.55
CA LEU A 445 -8.15 0.21 -8.20
C LEU A 445 -7.05 0.64 -7.21
N GLY A 446 -7.44 0.85 -5.96
CA GLY A 446 -6.52 1.32 -4.92
C GLY A 446 -5.33 0.40 -4.67
N ASP A 447 -5.40 -0.86 -5.11
CA ASP A 447 -4.31 -1.83 -5.03
C ASP A 447 -3.67 -2.24 -6.36
N SER A 448 -3.95 -1.52 -7.46
CA SER A 448 -3.25 -1.68 -8.75
C SER A 448 -1.79 -1.22 -8.67
N THR A 449 -0.86 -2.06 -9.08
CA THR A 449 0.58 -1.79 -9.11
C THR A 449 0.95 -0.64 -10.07
N ALA A 450 2.12 -0.05 -9.89
CA ALA A 450 2.61 1.00 -10.78
C ALA A 450 2.80 0.47 -12.21
N GLU A 451 3.27 -0.76 -12.34
CA GLU A 451 3.44 -1.47 -13.61
C GLU A 451 2.10 -1.67 -14.32
N GLU A 452 1.02 -2.00 -13.61
CA GLU A 452 -0.32 -2.12 -14.19
C GLU A 452 -0.88 -0.77 -14.68
N VAL A 453 -0.50 0.35 -14.07
CA VAL A 453 -1.03 1.69 -14.40
C VAL A 453 -0.16 2.43 -15.43
N TYR A 454 1.16 2.28 -15.37
CA TYR A 454 2.12 3.05 -16.16
C TYR A 454 2.99 2.19 -17.09
N GLY A 455 2.98 0.86 -16.96
CA GLY A 455 3.76 -0.04 -17.81
C GLY A 455 5.24 0.35 -17.85
N ALA A 456 5.76 0.51 -19.06
CA ALA A 456 7.16 0.89 -19.30
C ALA A 456 7.57 2.23 -18.65
N ASN A 457 6.62 3.16 -18.43
CA ASN A 457 6.91 4.48 -17.85
C ASN A 457 7.22 4.42 -16.34
N THR A 458 6.97 3.29 -15.69
CA THR A 458 7.13 3.10 -14.24
C THR A 458 8.55 3.43 -13.76
N ALA A 459 9.57 2.97 -14.49
CA ALA A 459 10.97 3.19 -14.12
C ALA A 459 11.33 4.70 -14.15
N ARG A 460 10.88 5.42 -15.19
CA ARG A 460 11.08 6.87 -15.34
C ARG A 460 10.40 7.64 -14.19
N LEU A 461 9.16 7.29 -13.87
CA LEU A 461 8.42 7.90 -12.74
C LEU A 461 9.12 7.69 -11.40
N ARG A 462 9.66 6.49 -11.14
CA ARG A 462 10.46 6.22 -9.92
C ARG A 462 11.72 7.08 -9.84
N ALA A 463 12.43 7.25 -10.96
CA ALA A 463 13.62 8.11 -11.02
C ALA A 463 13.27 9.58 -10.75
N ILE A 464 12.19 10.08 -11.37
CA ILE A 464 11.70 11.45 -11.17
C ILE A 464 11.30 11.68 -9.71
N ARG A 465 10.55 10.74 -9.11
CA ARG A 465 10.16 10.82 -7.70
C ARG A 465 11.37 10.89 -6.78
N LYS A 466 12.41 10.08 -7.02
CA LYS A 466 13.65 10.11 -6.21
C LYS A 466 14.33 11.48 -6.25
N LYS A 467 14.23 12.20 -7.37
CA LYS A 467 14.81 13.55 -7.55
C LYS A 467 13.95 14.64 -6.90
N ILE A 468 12.63 14.58 -7.07
CA ILE A 468 11.70 15.65 -6.66
C ILE A 468 11.23 15.50 -5.21
N ASP A 469 11.09 14.25 -4.74
CA ASP A 469 10.62 13.92 -3.40
C ASP A 469 11.56 12.94 -2.66
N PRO A 470 12.83 13.30 -2.42
CA PRO A 470 13.77 12.43 -1.73
C PRO A 470 13.34 12.14 -0.28
N ALA A 471 12.65 13.09 0.35
CA ALA A 471 12.13 12.98 1.71
C ALA A 471 10.79 12.23 1.80
N ARG A 472 10.20 11.84 0.65
CA ARG A 472 8.98 11.05 0.59
C ARG A 472 7.82 11.74 1.32
N VAL A 473 7.65 13.03 1.08
CA VAL A 473 6.56 13.85 1.64
C VAL A 473 5.24 13.49 0.94
N MET A 474 5.22 13.33 -0.38
CA MET A 474 4.00 12.94 -1.10
C MET A 474 3.56 11.50 -0.81
N ASP A 475 4.42 10.67 -0.20
CA ASP A 475 4.03 9.36 0.32
C ASP A 475 3.15 9.46 1.58
N LEU A 476 3.15 10.61 2.26
CA LEU A 476 2.19 10.92 3.32
C LEU A 476 0.81 11.29 2.75
N ALA A 477 0.76 11.65 1.46
CA ALA A 477 -0.47 11.88 0.74
C ALA A 477 -1.14 10.55 0.39
N GLY A 478 -2.46 10.53 0.53
CA GLY A 478 -3.32 9.53 -0.09
C GLY A 478 -3.05 9.29 -1.59
N GLY A 479 -3.45 8.15 -2.15
CA GLY A 479 -3.33 7.83 -3.59
C GLY A 479 -2.76 6.44 -3.86
N GLN A 480 -2.42 6.11 -5.11
CA GLN A 480 -1.85 4.79 -5.42
C GLN A 480 -0.59 4.54 -4.56
N PRO A 481 -0.58 3.49 -3.71
CA PRO A 481 0.55 3.17 -2.83
C PRO A 481 1.91 3.04 -3.55
N PHE A 482 1.91 2.83 -4.86
CA PHE A 482 2.90 1.99 -5.55
C PHE A 482 4.14 2.70 -6.10
N LEU A 483 4.33 3.99 -5.85
CA LEU A 483 5.70 4.54 -5.83
C LEU A 483 6.44 4.17 -4.53
N CYS A 484 5.78 3.46 -3.59
CA CYS A 484 6.30 2.98 -2.31
C CYS A 484 5.81 1.55 -1.99
N PRO A 485 6.67 0.52 -1.92
CA PRO A 485 6.21 -0.85 -1.64
C PRO A 485 5.76 -1.11 -0.18
N PHE A 486 5.76 -0.13 0.74
CA PHE A 486 5.91 -0.47 2.18
C PHE A 486 5.02 0.26 3.19
N PHE A 487 3.92 0.91 2.80
CA PHE A 487 3.01 1.50 3.80
C PHE A 487 1.55 1.16 3.54
N LYS A 488 1.09 0.02 4.05
CA LYS A 488 -0.30 -0.12 4.50
C LYS A 488 -0.37 0.31 5.98
N LYS A 489 -1.40 1.09 6.34
CA LYS A 489 -1.82 1.40 7.73
C LYS A 489 -1.70 0.14 8.61
N LYS A 490 -1.18 0.28 9.85
CA LYS A 490 -1.09 -0.73 10.93
C LYS A 490 -1.04 -2.19 10.43
N MET A 491 0.17 -2.74 10.24
CA MET A 491 0.36 -4.12 9.82
C MET A 491 -0.05 -5.11 10.92
N LEU A 492 -1.31 -5.52 10.93
CA LEU A 492 -1.79 -6.69 11.66
C LEU A 492 -1.88 -7.86 10.68
N TYR A 493 -0.96 -8.82 10.79
CA TYR A 493 -1.12 -10.13 10.19
C TYR A 493 -1.28 -11.17 11.28
N LEU A 494 -2.13 -12.16 11.03
CA LEU A 494 -2.34 -13.28 11.92
C LEU A 494 -1.48 -14.43 11.37
N PRO A 495 -0.37 -14.82 12.03
CA PRO A 495 0.47 -15.91 11.56
C PRO A 495 -0.38 -17.16 11.25
N SER A 496 -0.13 -17.78 10.09
CA SER A 496 -0.89 -18.93 9.57
C SER A 496 -2.37 -18.69 9.20
N LYS A 497 -2.89 -17.46 9.29
CA LYS A 497 -4.28 -17.13 8.91
C LYS A 497 -4.38 -16.06 7.83
N THR A 498 -3.59 -14.99 7.92
CA THR A 498 -3.59 -13.91 6.93
C THR A 498 -2.18 -13.61 6.41
N PRO A 499 -2.00 -13.35 5.10
CA PRO A 499 -0.70 -13.06 4.53
C PRO A 499 -0.21 -11.67 4.96
N HIS A 500 1.08 -11.56 5.32
CA HIS A 500 1.69 -10.29 5.74
C HIS A 500 2.04 -9.35 4.57
N SER A 501 1.86 -9.78 3.31
CA SER A 501 2.06 -8.96 2.09
C SER A 501 3.48 -8.36 1.91
N LEU A 502 4.47 -8.86 2.65
CA LEU A 502 5.88 -8.48 2.50
C LEU A 502 6.63 -9.57 1.71
N PRO A 503 7.69 -9.21 0.94
CA PRO A 503 8.49 -10.18 0.17
C PRO A 503 9.26 -11.18 1.04
N HIS A 504 9.48 -10.84 2.32
CA HIS A 504 10.13 -11.69 3.30
C HIS A 504 9.33 -11.69 4.60
N ASP A 505 9.32 -12.81 5.33
CA ASP A 505 8.61 -12.95 6.60
C ASP A 505 9.28 -12.10 7.69
N PRO A 506 8.58 -11.11 8.27
CA PRO A 506 9.16 -10.19 9.25
C PRO A 506 9.30 -10.80 10.65
N PHE A 507 8.64 -11.94 10.96
CA PHE A 507 8.51 -12.46 12.32
C PHE A 507 9.85 -12.58 13.05
N LYS A 508 10.86 -13.18 12.41
CA LYS A 508 12.20 -13.39 13.00
C LYS A 508 13.01 -12.11 13.14
N ALA A 509 12.66 -11.06 12.41
CA ALA A 509 13.29 -9.75 12.48
C ALA A 509 12.66 -8.87 13.57
N CYS A 510 11.48 -9.22 14.08
CA CYS A 510 10.82 -8.50 15.18
C CYS A 510 11.37 -8.87 16.57
N VAL A 511 12.13 -9.96 16.69
CA VAL A 511 12.77 -10.39 17.94
C VAL A 511 14.28 -10.44 17.70
N ILE A 512 14.96 -9.33 17.97
CA ILE A 512 16.39 -9.10 17.66
C ILE A 512 17.05 -8.21 18.72
N PRO A 513 18.39 -8.22 18.84
CA PRO A 513 19.31 -9.21 18.27
C PRO A 513 19.20 -10.55 18.98
N ARG A 514 19.24 -11.67 18.24
CA ARG A 514 19.16 -13.03 18.83
C ARG A 514 20.56 -13.60 19.05
N PRO A 515 20.93 -13.94 20.29
CA PRO A 515 22.18 -14.64 20.57
C PRO A 515 22.28 -15.95 19.77
N ILE A 516 23.50 -16.27 19.32
CA ILE A 516 23.78 -17.51 18.59
C ILE A 516 24.15 -18.60 19.60
N GLY A 517 23.40 -19.70 19.58
CA GLY A 517 23.81 -20.93 20.24
C GLY A 517 24.83 -21.64 19.36
N TRP A 518 26.13 -21.44 19.55
CA TRP A 518 27.15 -22.16 18.79
C TRP A 518 27.57 -23.40 19.56
N ILE A 519 26.91 -24.51 19.25
CA ILE A 519 26.86 -25.69 20.11
C ILE A 519 27.77 -26.77 19.53
N SER A 520 28.63 -27.31 20.38
CA SER A 520 29.42 -28.49 20.10
C SER A 520 28.98 -29.68 20.93
N THR A 521 29.04 -30.85 20.31
CA THR A 521 28.63 -32.14 20.89
C THR A 521 29.55 -33.23 20.39
N THR A 522 29.50 -34.38 21.06
CA THR A 522 30.09 -35.61 20.54
C THR A 522 29.00 -36.68 20.45
N SER A 523 29.03 -37.49 19.39
CA SER A 523 28.11 -38.62 19.24
C SER A 523 28.47 -39.76 20.19
N PRO A 524 27.57 -40.73 20.42
CA PRO A 524 27.89 -41.96 21.15
C PRO A 524 29.05 -42.77 20.52
N SER A 525 29.32 -42.59 19.22
CA SER A 525 30.41 -43.23 18.49
C SER A 525 31.71 -42.42 18.45
N GLY A 526 31.80 -41.30 19.20
CA GLY A 526 33.01 -40.47 19.29
C GLY A 526 33.18 -39.44 18.16
N GLN A 527 32.15 -39.21 17.33
CA GLN A 527 32.22 -38.24 16.23
C GLN A 527 31.81 -36.85 16.71
N HIS A 528 32.61 -35.84 16.38
CA HIS A 528 32.43 -34.49 16.88
C HIS A 528 31.48 -33.71 15.96
N ASN A 529 30.64 -32.86 16.55
CA ASN A 529 29.72 -31.99 15.83
C ASN A 529 29.80 -30.55 16.34
N LEU A 530 29.66 -29.56 15.45
CA LEU A 530 29.56 -28.13 15.77
C LEU A 530 28.55 -27.44 14.85
N ALA A 531 27.54 -26.78 15.44
CA ALA A 531 26.51 -26.09 14.66
C ALA A 531 26.00 -24.79 15.33
N PRO A 532 25.70 -23.74 14.56
CA PRO A 532 25.10 -22.52 15.09
C PRO A 532 23.57 -22.56 15.02
N PHE A 533 22.94 -22.15 16.12
CA PHE A 533 21.48 -22.04 16.26
C PHE A 533 21.10 -20.59 16.51
N SER A 534 20.20 -20.07 15.68
CA SER A 534 19.78 -18.66 15.77
C SER A 534 18.83 -18.33 16.93
N GLN A 535 18.55 -19.30 17.79
CA GLN A 535 17.59 -19.20 18.90
C GLN A 535 18.24 -19.80 20.16
N PHE A 536 18.89 -18.96 20.95
CA PHE A 536 19.57 -19.32 22.20
C PHE A 536 19.41 -18.21 23.24
N THR A 537 19.31 -18.58 24.53
CA THR A 537 19.34 -17.65 25.67
C THR A 537 19.66 -18.39 26.97
N ASN A 538 20.12 -17.67 27.99
CA ASN A 538 20.11 -18.14 29.38
C ASN A 538 18.68 -18.06 29.97
N LEU A 539 18.41 -18.87 31.00
CA LEU A 539 17.08 -19.03 31.61
C LEU A 539 17.05 -18.55 33.06
N THR A 540 17.80 -19.21 33.93
CA THR A 540 17.98 -18.83 35.34
C THR A 540 19.47 -18.90 35.67
N PHE A 541 19.85 -18.29 36.79
CA PHE A 541 21.24 -18.08 37.22
C PHE A 541 21.65 -18.96 38.41
N ASP A 542 20.70 -19.55 39.15
CA ASP A 542 20.99 -20.51 40.22
C ASP A 542 19.97 -21.68 40.28
N PRO A 543 20.37 -22.92 39.91
CA PRO A 543 21.60 -23.21 39.17
C PRO A 543 21.49 -22.66 37.74
N PRO A 544 22.61 -22.28 37.09
CA PRO A 544 22.56 -21.64 35.78
C PRO A 544 22.04 -22.60 34.69
N TYR A 545 21.07 -22.15 33.90
CA TYR A 545 20.50 -22.90 32.77
C TYR A 545 20.54 -22.10 31.47
N VAL A 546 20.67 -22.81 30.35
CA VAL A 546 20.57 -22.28 28.98
C VAL A 546 19.58 -23.09 28.16
N MET A 547 19.04 -22.47 27.11
CA MET A 547 18.25 -23.19 26.11
C MET A 547 18.69 -22.90 24.68
N LEU A 548 18.53 -23.89 23.81
CA LEU A 548 18.62 -23.75 22.35
C LEU A 548 17.35 -24.30 21.68
N ALA A 549 16.91 -23.66 20.60
CA ALA A 549 15.81 -24.17 19.78
C ALA A 549 16.33 -24.61 18.40
N ALA A 550 16.10 -25.87 18.06
CA ALA A 550 16.53 -26.51 16.83
C ALA A 550 15.33 -26.93 15.99
N ASN A 551 15.18 -26.29 14.83
CA ASN A 551 14.21 -26.73 13.83
C ASN A 551 14.75 -27.98 13.11
N GLN A 552 13.85 -28.88 12.69
CA GLN A 552 14.23 -30.02 11.85
C GLN A 552 14.80 -29.56 10.50
N SER A 553 15.49 -30.46 9.81
CA SER A 553 16.02 -30.20 8.48
C SER A 553 14.89 -29.92 7.49
N ALA A 554 14.94 -28.77 6.80
CA ALA A 554 13.95 -28.40 5.80
C ALA A 554 13.91 -29.34 4.58
N SER A 555 15.04 -29.99 4.26
CA SER A 555 15.17 -30.89 3.11
C SER A 555 14.75 -32.32 3.41
N THR A 556 14.97 -32.81 4.63
CA THR A 556 14.78 -34.22 4.99
C THR A 556 13.77 -34.46 6.11
N GLY A 557 13.33 -33.43 6.83
CA GLY A 557 12.51 -33.56 8.05
C GLY A 557 13.27 -34.20 9.23
N ALA A 558 14.56 -34.51 9.07
CA ALA A 558 15.36 -35.16 10.11
C ALA A 558 15.65 -34.20 11.28
N ARG A 559 15.82 -34.77 12.47
CA ARG A 559 16.31 -34.06 13.65
C ARG A 559 17.75 -33.64 13.44
N LYS A 560 18.17 -32.56 14.11
CA LYS A 560 19.54 -32.07 14.05
C LYS A 560 20.48 -32.97 14.84
N ASP A 561 21.65 -33.26 14.27
CA ASP A 561 22.71 -34.08 14.86
C ASP A 561 23.03 -33.64 16.28
N THR A 562 23.17 -32.33 16.49
CA THR A 562 23.38 -31.72 17.81
C THR A 562 22.33 -32.15 18.83
N VAL A 563 21.04 -32.17 18.47
CA VAL A 563 19.96 -32.55 19.40
C VAL A 563 20.01 -34.05 19.69
N VAL A 564 20.25 -34.87 18.68
CA VAL A 564 20.40 -36.34 18.84
C VAL A 564 21.58 -36.66 19.74
N ASN A 565 22.71 -35.98 19.54
CA ASN A 565 23.92 -36.14 20.36
C ASN A 565 23.68 -35.67 21.80
N ILE A 566 23.01 -34.55 22.02
CA ILE A 566 22.69 -34.06 23.37
C ILE A 566 21.82 -35.06 24.13
N GLU A 567 20.76 -35.58 23.53
CA GLU A 567 19.84 -36.50 24.23
C GLU A 567 20.49 -37.84 24.55
N SER A 568 21.37 -38.32 23.65
CA SER A 568 22.06 -39.60 23.81
C SER A 568 23.23 -39.53 24.78
N THR A 569 24.06 -38.49 24.68
CA THR A 569 25.28 -38.33 25.51
C THR A 569 25.08 -37.50 26.76
N ARG A 570 23.94 -36.80 26.85
CA ARG A 570 23.54 -35.92 27.97
C ARG A 570 24.46 -34.71 28.16
N LYS A 571 25.27 -34.35 27.17
CA LYS A 571 26.34 -33.35 27.31
C LYS A 571 26.44 -32.46 26.08
N PHE A 572 26.77 -31.19 26.27
CA PHE A 572 27.16 -30.28 25.18
C PHE A 572 27.96 -29.09 25.69
N VAL A 573 28.56 -28.36 24.75
CA VAL A 573 29.25 -27.10 25.04
C VAL A 573 28.64 -25.98 24.20
N TRP A 574 28.38 -24.84 24.83
CA TRP A 574 28.09 -23.60 24.12
C TRP A 574 29.36 -22.75 24.00
N ASN A 575 29.61 -22.19 22.82
CA ASN A 575 30.76 -21.34 22.53
C ASN A 575 30.25 -19.95 22.15
N LEU A 576 30.85 -18.89 22.70
CA LEU A 576 30.51 -17.53 22.27
C LEU A 576 30.96 -17.32 20.82
N ALA A 577 30.00 -17.01 19.95
CA ALA A 577 30.23 -16.64 18.56
C ALA A 577 30.67 -15.17 18.48
N THR A 578 31.89 -14.93 18.03
CA THR A 578 32.48 -13.57 17.92
C THR A 578 32.62 -13.14 16.47
N TYR A 579 32.82 -11.84 16.26
CA TYR A 579 33.01 -11.26 14.93
C TYR A 579 34.20 -11.87 14.19
N ASP A 580 35.29 -12.17 14.88
CA ASP A 580 36.49 -12.75 14.29
C ASP A 580 36.26 -14.20 13.85
N LEU A 581 35.35 -14.91 14.52
CA LEU A 581 34.97 -16.29 14.21
C LEU A 581 33.79 -16.40 13.24
N ARG A 582 33.23 -15.28 12.74
CA ARG A 582 31.98 -15.26 11.94
C ARG A 582 32.00 -16.18 10.71
N HIS A 583 33.16 -16.31 10.05
CA HIS A 583 33.29 -17.16 8.86
C HIS A 583 33.24 -18.65 9.25
N ALA A 584 33.87 -19.02 10.37
CA ALA A 584 33.82 -20.37 10.91
C ALA A 584 32.42 -20.72 11.42
N VAL A 585 31.75 -19.77 12.09
CA VAL A 585 30.33 -19.90 12.49
C VAL A 585 29.46 -20.16 11.26
N ASN A 586 29.63 -19.42 10.17
CA ASN A 586 28.86 -19.64 8.95
C ASN A 586 29.22 -20.97 8.27
N ALA A 587 30.50 -21.35 8.24
CA ALA A 587 30.97 -22.59 7.65
C ALA A 587 30.39 -23.82 8.39
N SER A 588 30.29 -23.78 9.72
CA SER A 588 29.70 -24.86 10.52
C SER A 588 28.17 -24.89 10.47
N ALA A 589 27.51 -24.03 9.68
CA ALA A 589 26.05 -24.04 9.49
C ALA A 589 25.61 -24.92 8.29
N GLN A 590 26.56 -25.47 7.54
CA GLN A 590 26.31 -26.31 6.37
C GLN A 590 25.53 -27.58 6.77
N GLN A 591 24.70 -28.08 5.85
CA GLN A 591 24.04 -29.38 6.02
C GLN A 591 24.99 -30.46 5.51
N LEU A 592 25.66 -31.15 6.43
CA LEU A 592 26.60 -32.22 6.13
C LEU A 592 26.00 -33.58 6.54
N PRO A 593 26.50 -34.71 6.00
CA PRO A 593 26.10 -36.03 6.47
C PRO A 593 26.38 -36.22 7.97
N TYR A 594 25.50 -36.94 8.66
CA TYR A 594 25.67 -37.27 10.08
C TYR A 594 27.06 -37.89 10.33
N GLY A 595 27.77 -37.34 11.32
CA GLY A 595 29.12 -37.78 11.68
C GLY A 595 30.26 -37.01 11.02
N THR A 596 29.95 -36.04 10.16
CA THR A 596 30.96 -35.12 9.61
C THR A 596 31.42 -34.13 10.68
N ASP A 597 32.73 -33.95 10.81
CA ASP A 597 33.32 -33.09 11.83
C ASP A 597 33.37 -31.62 11.37
N GLU A 598 32.40 -30.80 11.79
CA GLU A 598 32.33 -29.39 11.36
C GLU A 598 33.50 -28.54 11.86
N PHE A 599 34.24 -28.95 12.89
CA PHE A 599 35.45 -28.23 13.29
C PHE A 599 36.51 -28.27 12.18
N VAL A 600 36.66 -29.42 11.52
CA VAL A 600 37.60 -29.57 10.39
C VAL A 600 37.15 -28.71 9.22
N VAL A 601 35.86 -28.75 8.89
CA VAL A 601 35.26 -27.94 7.81
C VAL A 601 35.41 -26.45 8.07
N ALA A 602 35.25 -26.02 9.33
CA ALA A 602 35.37 -24.62 9.73
C ALA A 602 36.81 -24.17 10.01
N GLY A 603 37.80 -25.06 9.91
CA GLY A 603 39.21 -24.74 10.18
C GLY A 603 39.50 -24.38 11.64
N LEU A 604 38.76 -24.97 12.59
CA LEU A 604 38.84 -24.64 14.01
C LEU A 604 39.69 -25.64 14.79
N LYS A 605 40.36 -25.13 15.81
CA LYS A 605 41.08 -25.96 16.78
C LYS A 605 40.15 -26.34 17.93
N LYS A 606 40.35 -27.55 18.44
CA LYS A 606 39.59 -28.11 19.55
C LYS A 606 40.42 -28.00 20.82
N GLN A 607 39.78 -27.49 21.88
CA GLN A 607 40.13 -27.82 23.26
C GLN A 607 39.00 -28.67 23.84
N PHE A 608 39.18 -29.39 24.94
CA PHE A 608 38.18 -30.34 25.43
C PHE A 608 37.62 -29.96 26.80
N SER A 609 36.35 -30.28 27.01
CA SER A 609 35.62 -30.07 28.27
C SER A 609 36.35 -30.68 29.48
N THR A 610 36.40 -29.97 30.60
CA THR A 610 37.10 -30.41 31.83
C THR A 610 36.18 -30.94 32.92
N LEU A 611 34.89 -30.57 32.92
CA LEU A 611 33.92 -30.93 33.97
C LEU A 611 32.86 -31.93 33.51
N LEU A 612 32.63 -32.08 32.20
CA LEU A 612 31.74 -33.11 31.65
C LEU A 612 32.34 -34.54 31.70
N GLN A 613 33.38 -34.72 32.52
CA GLN A 613 34.21 -35.93 32.66
C GLN A 613 33.49 -37.02 33.46
N GLY A 614 32.62 -37.75 32.75
CA GLY A 614 32.14 -39.08 33.16
C GLY A 614 32.73 -40.23 32.34
N ASP A 615 33.44 -39.93 31.24
CA ASP A 615 34.07 -40.91 30.34
C ASP A 615 35.35 -40.28 29.77
N GLU A 616 36.54 -40.78 30.13
CA GLU A 616 37.81 -40.37 29.48
C GLU A 616 37.82 -40.69 27.97
N GLU A 617 36.91 -41.56 27.50
CA GLU A 617 36.80 -42.01 26.12
C GLU A 617 36.04 -41.07 25.18
N ASN A 618 35.25 -40.11 25.67
CA ASN A 618 34.37 -39.30 24.80
C ASN A 618 34.15 -37.82 25.24
N PRO A 619 35.22 -37.00 25.31
CA PRO A 619 35.10 -35.60 25.72
C PRO A 619 34.39 -34.73 24.67
N VAL A 620 33.67 -33.69 25.12
CA VAL A 620 33.02 -32.74 24.21
C VAL A 620 34.03 -31.67 23.78
N PRO A 621 34.25 -31.45 22.47
CA PRO A 621 35.16 -30.41 22.01
C PRO A 621 34.55 -29.02 22.26
N MET A 622 35.41 -28.05 22.53
CA MET A 622 35.13 -26.63 22.62
C MET A 622 35.99 -25.89 21.59
N VAL A 623 35.48 -24.78 21.07
CA VAL A 623 36.19 -23.96 20.08
C VAL A 623 37.32 -23.24 20.79
N GLU A 624 38.58 -23.59 20.49
CA GLU A 624 39.73 -23.08 21.24
C GLU A 624 39.73 -21.55 21.35
N GLN A 625 39.50 -20.90 20.21
CA GLN A 625 39.53 -19.46 20.00
C GLN A 625 38.30 -18.72 20.58
N SER A 626 37.25 -19.40 21.02
CA SER A 626 36.09 -18.73 21.61
C SER A 626 36.43 -18.19 23.00
N PRO A 627 36.19 -16.90 23.31
CA PRO A 627 36.61 -16.33 24.59
C PRO A 627 35.75 -16.76 25.78
N VAL A 628 34.53 -17.24 25.54
CA VAL A 628 33.63 -17.72 26.60
C VAL A 628 33.00 -19.05 26.17
N LYS A 629 33.00 -20.03 27.09
CA LYS A 629 32.45 -21.36 26.83
C LYS A 629 31.67 -21.85 28.04
N PHE A 630 30.52 -22.48 27.81
CA PHE A 630 29.76 -23.15 28.86
C PHE A 630 29.78 -24.65 28.63
N GLU A 631 30.20 -25.39 29.64
CA GLU A 631 30.00 -26.83 29.73
C GLU A 631 28.61 -27.10 30.28
N CYS A 632 27.81 -27.87 29.56
CA CYS A 632 26.39 -28.07 29.85
C CYS A 632 26.02 -29.55 29.95
N GLU A 633 25.30 -29.88 31.02
CA GLU A 633 24.60 -31.16 31.18
C GLU A 633 23.16 -31.03 30.68
N TYR A 634 22.69 -32.02 29.92
CA TYR A 634 21.32 -32.07 29.45
C TYR A 634 20.34 -32.18 30.61
N HIS A 635 19.31 -31.33 30.58
CA HIS A 635 18.20 -31.39 31.52
C HIS A 635 16.94 -31.99 30.86
N SER A 636 16.44 -31.37 29.80
CA SER A 636 15.23 -31.81 29.11
C SER A 636 15.10 -31.26 27.68
N THR A 637 14.31 -31.94 26.84
CA THR A 637 13.87 -31.43 25.53
C THR A 637 12.35 -31.26 25.54
N LEU A 638 11.88 -30.07 25.17
CA LEU A 638 10.48 -29.82 24.84
C LEU A 638 10.31 -29.84 23.32
N ARG A 639 9.37 -30.64 22.82
CA ARG A 639 9.08 -30.72 21.38
C ARG A 639 7.79 -29.98 21.05
N LEU A 640 7.91 -28.90 20.28
CA LEU A 640 6.78 -28.07 19.86
C LEU A 640 6.33 -28.44 18.44
N PRO A 641 5.02 -28.65 18.19
CA PRO A 641 4.54 -29.01 16.85
C PRO A 641 4.67 -27.83 15.88
N GLY A 642 5.08 -28.12 14.64
CA GLY A 642 5.13 -27.16 13.54
C GLY A 642 4.14 -27.52 12.43
N ASN A 643 3.68 -26.52 11.69
CA ASN A 643 2.89 -26.73 10.47
C ASN A 643 3.85 -26.92 9.27
N GLY A 644 3.72 -28.02 8.53
CA GLY A 644 4.50 -28.28 7.30
C GLY A 644 5.77 -29.11 7.48
N ARG A 645 6.67 -29.09 6.47
CA ARG A 645 7.83 -30.02 6.35
C ARG A 645 8.87 -29.91 7.47
N LEU A 646 8.90 -28.81 8.21
CA LEU A 646 9.78 -28.63 9.36
C LEU A 646 9.29 -29.37 10.62
N GLY A 647 8.11 -30.02 10.57
CA GLY A 647 7.62 -31.06 11.49
C GLY A 647 7.44 -30.65 12.95
N SER A 648 8.53 -30.35 13.64
CA SER A 648 8.55 -29.88 15.02
C SER A 648 9.84 -29.11 15.34
N VAL A 649 9.81 -28.35 16.44
CA VAL A 649 11.00 -27.68 17.00
C VAL A 649 11.39 -28.37 18.30
N ASP A 650 12.65 -28.76 18.42
CA ASP A 650 13.24 -29.29 19.66
C ASP A 650 13.85 -28.12 20.45
N VAL A 651 13.30 -27.85 21.63
CA VAL A 651 13.84 -26.88 22.60
C VAL A 651 14.59 -27.64 23.68
N VAL A 652 15.92 -27.61 23.61
CA VAL A 652 16.80 -28.31 24.53
C VAL A 652 17.20 -27.36 25.66
N ILE A 653 17.06 -27.83 26.90
CA ILE A 653 17.48 -27.13 28.12
C ILE A 653 18.69 -27.87 28.70
N GLY A 654 19.74 -27.12 29.04
CA GLY A 654 20.93 -27.65 29.70
C GLY A 654 21.34 -26.84 30.91
N ARG A 655 21.79 -27.55 31.96
CA ARG A 655 22.39 -26.97 33.17
C ARG A 655 23.85 -26.65 32.89
N VAL A 656 24.28 -25.42 33.15
CA VAL A 656 25.68 -25.03 33.04
C VAL A 656 26.43 -25.54 34.28
N VAL A 657 27.43 -26.37 34.06
CA VAL A 657 28.27 -26.95 35.13
C VAL A 657 29.69 -26.38 35.13
N GLY A 658 30.10 -25.74 34.03
CA GLY A 658 31.39 -25.09 33.89
C GLY A 658 31.31 -23.85 33.02
N VAL A 659 32.06 -22.81 33.38
CA VAL A 659 32.20 -21.58 32.60
C VAL A 659 33.68 -21.28 32.42
N HIS A 660 34.12 -21.20 31.18
CA HIS A 660 35.47 -20.79 30.80
C HIS A 660 35.42 -19.37 30.25
N ILE A 661 36.26 -18.48 30.76
CA ILE A 661 36.41 -17.10 30.27
C ILE A 661 37.88 -16.84 30.03
N ALA A 662 38.23 -16.36 28.85
CA ALA A 662 39.61 -15.98 28.55
C ALA A 662 40.02 -14.74 29.36
N ASP A 663 41.20 -14.76 29.97
CA ASP A 663 41.68 -13.67 30.85
C ASP A 663 41.62 -12.29 30.21
N TRP A 664 41.88 -12.18 28.90
CA TRP A 664 41.86 -10.93 28.17
C TRP A 664 40.44 -10.34 27.99
N ALA A 665 39.40 -11.17 28.14
CA ALA A 665 38.00 -10.76 28.05
C ALA A 665 37.50 -10.16 29.37
N ILE A 666 38.25 -10.25 30.47
CA ILE A 666 37.90 -9.65 31.75
C ILE A 666 38.56 -8.28 31.84
N ASP A 667 37.76 -7.25 32.13
CA ASP A 667 38.30 -5.95 32.46
C ASP A 667 38.95 -6.00 33.85
N ARG A 668 40.25 -5.71 33.91
CA ARG A 668 41.03 -5.86 35.15
C ARG A 668 40.69 -4.82 36.21
N GLU A 669 40.14 -3.68 35.80
CA GLU A 669 39.76 -2.61 36.73
C GLU A 669 38.40 -2.89 37.37
N SER A 670 37.38 -3.18 36.55
CA SER A 670 36.01 -3.43 37.06
C SER A 670 35.75 -4.88 37.48
N GLY A 671 36.58 -5.84 37.07
CA GLY A 671 36.35 -7.28 37.27
C GLY A 671 35.20 -7.85 36.45
N LYS A 672 34.62 -7.06 35.53
CA LYS A 672 33.49 -7.47 34.69
C LYS A 672 33.97 -8.12 33.40
N LEU A 673 33.13 -8.96 32.81
CA LEU A 673 33.33 -9.40 31.43
C LEU A 673 33.21 -8.17 30.50
N ASP A 674 34.28 -7.86 29.78
CA ASP A 674 34.32 -6.81 28.78
C ASP A 674 33.70 -7.31 27.47
N VAL A 675 32.38 -7.21 27.41
CA VAL A 675 31.62 -7.72 26.26
C VAL A 675 32.01 -7.02 24.96
N LYS A 676 32.43 -5.74 25.03
CA LYS A 676 32.91 -5.00 23.85
C LYS A 676 34.19 -5.62 23.29
N LYS A 677 35.15 -5.99 24.13
CA LYS A 677 36.37 -6.71 23.68
C LYS A 677 36.05 -8.04 23.02
N THR A 678 35.04 -8.77 23.50
CA THR A 678 34.67 -10.08 22.93
C THR A 678 33.93 -10.00 21.59
N ARG A 679 33.37 -8.83 21.22
CA ARG A 679 32.68 -8.57 19.94
C ARG A 679 31.70 -9.69 19.51
N PRO A 680 30.73 -10.07 20.36
CA PRO A 680 29.81 -11.16 20.03
C PRO A 680 28.94 -10.79 18.83
N ILE A 681 28.63 -11.79 17.99
CA ILE A 681 27.70 -11.64 16.87
C ILE A 681 26.33 -12.23 17.21
N ALA A 682 25.29 -11.62 16.64
CA ALA A 682 23.90 -12.01 16.84
C ALA A 682 23.12 -11.98 15.52
N ARG A 683 22.00 -12.71 15.47
CA ARG A 683 21.13 -12.80 14.29
C ARG A 683 20.03 -11.71 14.34
N CYS A 684 19.81 -11.03 13.22
CA CYS A 684 18.86 -9.91 13.11
C CYS A 684 17.62 -10.20 12.24
N GLY A 685 17.39 -11.47 11.88
CA GLY A 685 16.40 -11.83 10.86
C GLY A 685 17.06 -11.99 9.49
N TYR A 686 16.31 -12.49 8.51
CA TYR A 686 16.78 -12.72 7.14
C TYR A 686 18.17 -13.40 7.09
N PHE A 687 19.12 -12.82 6.36
CA PHE A 687 20.54 -13.20 6.38
C PHE A 687 21.41 -12.24 7.21
N ASP A 688 20.80 -11.31 7.94
CA ASP A 688 21.51 -10.22 8.62
C ASP A 688 22.11 -10.64 9.97
N TYR A 689 23.30 -10.10 10.25
CA TYR A 689 24.02 -10.25 11.51
C TYR A 689 24.35 -8.88 12.09
N ALA A 690 24.34 -8.77 13.41
CA ALA A 690 24.90 -7.63 14.14
C ALA A 690 26.13 -8.07 14.92
N VAL A 691 27.06 -7.13 15.13
CA VAL A 691 28.15 -7.25 16.10
C VAL A 691 27.86 -6.28 17.24
N LEU A 692 28.03 -6.73 18.48
CA LEU A 692 27.89 -5.84 19.62
C LEU A 692 29.00 -4.77 19.58
N GLY A 693 28.58 -3.50 19.54
CA GLY A 693 29.46 -2.32 19.54
C GLY A 693 29.35 -1.58 20.87
N GLU A 694 28.77 -0.39 20.85
CA GLU A 694 28.63 0.44 22.05
C GLU A 694 27.57 -0.08 23.03
N THR A 695 27.83 0.13 24.31
CA THR A 695 26.93 -0.20 25.43
C THR A 695 26.77 1.03 26.32
N PHE A 696 25.64 1.14 27.00
CA PHE A 696 25.34 2.18 27.96
C PHE A 696 24.72 1.56 29.21
N GLU A 697 24.89 2.20 30.36
CA GLU A 697 24.37 1.72 31.63
C GLU A 697 22.94 2.21 31.86
N MET A 698 22.08 1.31 32.32
CA MET A 698 20.71 1.63 32.73
C MET A 698 20.42 0.93 34.05
N VAL A 699 20.48 1.69 35.14
CA VAL A 699 20.12 1.20 36.49
C VAL A 699 18.63 1.47 36.73
N ILE A 700 17.91 0.45 37.21
CA ILE A 700 16.50 0.61 37.56
C ILE A 700 16.41 1.58 38.76
N PRO A 701 15.59 2.65 38.70
CA PRO A 701 15.44 3.58 39.81
C PRO A 701 14.85 2.91 41.05
N GLY A 702 15.37 3.25 42.24
CA GLY A 702 14.76 2.88 43.53
C GLY A 702 15.00 1.44 44.01
N LEU A 703 15.99 0.73 43.47
CA LEU A 703 16.33 -0.63 43.91
C LEU A 703 16.97 -0.65 45.31
N ASP A 704 16.53 -1.59 46.16
CA ASP A 704 17.23 -1.95 47.39
C ASP A 704 18.35 -2.97 47.12
N GLU A 705 19.25 -3.16 48.10
CA GLU A 705 20.41 -4.05 47.99
C GLU A 705 20.04 -5.52 47.74
N GLY A 706 18.87 -5.98 48.19
CA GLY A 706 18.42 -7.36 48.03
C GLY A 706 17.99 -7.67 46.61
N LEU A 707 17.23 -6.75 46.02
CA LEU A 707 16.80 -6.87 44.62
C LEU A 707 17.99 -6.72 43.66
N LEU A 708 18.98 -5.89 43.99
CA LEU A 708 20.25 -5.80 43.25
C LEU A 708 21.05 -7.12 43.31
N ALA A 709 21.13 -7.75 44.49
CA ALA A 709 21.81 -9.03 44.65
C ALA A 709 21.13 -10.16 43.85
N GLY A 710 19.79 -10.18 43.84
CA GLY A 710 19.00 -11.13 43.04
C GLY A 710 19.14 -10.92 41.53
N LEU A 711 19.18 -9.67 41.06
CA LEU A 711 19.37 -9.34 39.63
C LEU A 711 20.79 -9.62 39.12
N GLU A 712 21.80 -9.54 39.99
CA GLU A 712 23.19 -9.87 39.64
C GLU A 712 23.40 -11.38 39.43
N GLY A 713 22.59 -12.23 40.08
CA GLY A 713 22.65 -13.67 39.91
C GLY A 713 23.87 -14.34 40.57
N SER A 714 24.45 -13.73 41.60
CA SER A 714 25.60 -14.27 42.36
C SER A 714 25.12 -15.01 43.63
N PRO A 715 25.23 -16.35 43.72
CA PRO A 715 24.75 -17.12 44.87
C PRO A 715 25.37 -16.66 46.20
N GLY A 716 26.67 -16.37 46.21
CA GLY A 716 27.37 -15.92 47.43
C GLY A 716 26.96 -14.52 47.92
N LYS A 717 26.44 -13.65 47.04
CA LYS A 717 25.89 -12.34 47.44
C LYS A 717 24.44 -12.48 47.92
N VAL A 718 23.64 -13.32 47.26
CA VAL A 718 22.29 -13.68 47.71
C VAL A 718 22.35 -14.29 49.10
N GLU A 719 23.21 -15.29 49.32
CA GLU A 719 23.41 -15.89 50.65
C GLU A 719 23.86 -14.88 51.71
N ARG A 720 24.71 -13.91 51.34
CA ARG A 720 25.21 -12.88 52.26
C ARG A 720 24.10 -11.90 52.64
N TRP A 721 23.27 -11.51 51.67
CA TRP A 721 22.08 -10.71 51.91
C TRP A 721 21.07 -11.47 52.79
N GLU A 722 20.75 -12.73 52.47
CA GLU A 722 19.88 -13.58 53.29
C GLU A 722 20.40 -13.75 54.71
N LYS A 723 21.74 -13.88 54.88
CA LYS A 723 22.39 -13.94 56.19
C LYS A 723 22.24 -12.64 56.98
N ASN A 724 22.14 -11.50 56.32
CA ASN A 724 21.98 -10.18 56.95
C ASN A 724 20.52 -9.81 57.26
N LEU A 725 19.53 -10.57 56.76
CA LEU A 725 18.11 -10.39 57.11
C LEU A 725 17.81 -10.83 58.55
N GLY A 726 16.97 -10.07 59.26
CA GLY A 726 16.53 -10.38 60.61
C GLY A 726 15.66 -11.65 60.69
N LYS A 727 15.60 -12.30 61.86
CA LYS A 727 14.85 -13.57 62.07
C LYS A 727 13.38 -13.54 61.62
N LYS A 728 12.72 -12.38 61.63
CA LYS A 728 11.32 -12.20 61.19
C LYS A 728 11.17 -12.08 59.66
N GLU A 729 12.20 -11.62 58.95
CA GLU A 729 12.17 -11.44 57.50
C GLU A 729 12.51 -12.75 56.77
N ARG A 730 13.41 -13.57 57.34
CA ARG A 730 13.69 -14.92 56.82
C ARG A 730 12.51 -15.89 56.86
N ALA A 731 11.49 -15.63 57.69
CA ALA A 731 10.32 -16.51 57.81
C ALA A 731 9.21 -16.20 56.78
N LYS A 732 9.40 -15.15 55.95
CA LYS A 732 8.44 -14.72 54.91
C LYS A 732 8.88 -15.07 53.48
N LEU A 733 10.16 -15.37 53.29
CA LEU A 733 10.72 -16.00 52.10
C LEU A 733 10.56 -17.52 52.24
#